data_AF-A0A834WWL0-F1
#
_entry.id   AF-A0A834WWL0-F1
#
_cell.length_a   1.000
_cell.length_b   1.000
_cell.length_c   1.000
_cell.angle_alpha   90.00
_cell.angle_beta   90.00
_cell.angle_gamma   90.00
#
_symmetry.space_group_name_H-M   'P 1'
#
loop_
_entity.id
_entity.type
_entity.pdbx_description
1 polymer ?
#
loop_
_entity_poly.entity_id
_entity_poly.type
_entity_poly.pdbx_seq_one_letter_code
_entity_poly.pdbx_strand_id
1 'polypeptide(L)'
;MDWNATTSSDDEELNIRRSDFPRDFAFGVATAAVQVEGAAKEGGKGPNIWDYFIQEYPDRIQDHSNNLHAIDHYNRYKDDVKLIKDLGVNWYRFSISWTRILPEGSLSGGVNQEGIDHYNDLINELIKNGITPFVTLLHFDPPQTLQNKYGGPLDQLFVNDFKDYAELCFKLFGDRVKHWITINEPFIIAVFGHDLGEIAPGRCSFGQFKCHEGNSSTEPYIVTHNVLLAHAAVVKLYRDKFQQGGEIGICTVGIFAEPYTEAQKDKAAARRIIDFGIGWIMEPLVFGDYPKIMRDLVKQRLPCFTQEEKNLIKGSFDFIGLNYYTTSYAKSVPLNPNAPPHFITDALAVQLVEKGGIPIGPQAEGSPFIYTYPVGLEKLLNFMKDNYDSPKIYIAENGITEANKKNVKLEEALFDPHRIDSILRHLYRIHNAIKNGVNVKGYMYWTPFDDFELEGGYIPRFGLYYTDYNNNLTRQCIELDLGLKNGTASCDEEELNIKRSDFPSDFAFGVATAAGQIEGAANEGGRGPSIWDNFTQEYPGFWTTLTISMELIIIKPIQEGSLSGGLNQEGIDHYNDLINELIKNGITPFVTLLHFDSPQALQDKYGGALNRLFVDDFKNYAELCFKLYGDRVKYWLTINEPFIVAEFGYDIGQSAPGRCSNRYLKCKEGNSSTEPYIVTHNHLLAHSVVVKLYRDKFQGKQRGEIGIGTLGIFAEPYSESQEDIAAARRYVDFCLGWIMEPLVFGDYPKIMRDLVKERLPYFTQQEKNLIKGSFDFIGFNYYTARYVKSVPPNTDQPPHFLTDALAEELVEKDGIPIGPPAEGSPYLNSYPVGLEKLLNFMKDNYNSPKIYIAENGISEANKENVKLEEALFDPHRIDSILSHLYRIHNAIKNIVNVKSYMYWTPFDDFEWQQGYVPRFGLYYTDYNNNFKRIPKLSAKWYRNFLKGSNSQSYSI
;
A
#
# COMPACT_ATOMS: atom_id res chain seq x y z
N MET A 1 30.20 -9.66 14.08
CA MET A 1 30.66 -8.29 13.82
C MET A 1 29.43 -7.49 13.48
N ASP A 2 29.26 -6.40 14.21
CA ASP A 2 28.10 -5.52 14.16
C ASP A 2 27.76 -5.04 12.75
N TRP A 3 26.47 -5.09 12.40
CA TRP A 3 25.86 -4.23 11.39
C TRP A 3 25.68 -2.80 11.93
N ASN A 4 26.71 -2.27 12.60
CA ASN A 4 26.82 -0.86 13.00
C ASN A 4 27.92 -0.17 12.16
N ALA A 5 27.54 0.20 10.94
CA ALA A 5 28.06 1.30 10.13
C ALA A 5 27.22 1.26 8.83
N THR A 6 26.09 1.94 8.68
CA THR A 6 25.85 3.38 8.86
C THR A 6 24.37 3.63 9.19
N THR A 7 24.05 3.81 10.48
CA THR A 7 22.68 4.11 10.97
C THR A 7 22.33 5.59 10.82
N SER A 8 22.42 6.16 9.61
CA SER A 8 21.93 7.53 9.36
C SER A 8 21.36 7.78 7.95
N SER A 9 21.13 6.76 7.12
CA SER A 9 20.68 6.93 5.73
C SER A 9 19.42 6.12 5.34
N ASP A 10 18.95 5.19 6.18
CA ASP A 10 17.92 4.22 5.77
C ASP A 10 16.53 4.82 5.55
N ASP A 11 16.21 5.97 6.16
CA ASP A 11 14.95 6.68 5.91
C ASP A 11 14.98 7.51 4.62
N GLU A 12 16.15 7.99 4.16
CA GLU A 12 16.22 8.89 2.99
C GLU A 12 15.93 8.14 1.68
N GLU A 13 16.36 6.87 1.57
CA GLU A 13 16.21 6.06 0.35
C GLU A 13 14.74 5.76 0.04
N LEU A 14 13.89 5.74 1.06
CA LEU A 14 12.45 5.51 0.94
C LEU A 14 11.66 6.80 0.64
N ASN A 15 12.32 7.96 0.67
CA ASN A 15 11.68 9.26 0.47
C ASN A 15 11.82 9.83 -0.95
N ILE A 16 12.28 9.01 -1.90
CA ILE A 16 12.40 9.39 -3.31
C ILE A 16 11.01 9.69 -3.91
N ARG A 17 10.90 10.78 -4.66
CA ARG A 17 9.67 11.19 -5.35
C ARG A 17 9.90 11.34 -6.84
N ARG A 18 8.82 11.25 -7.61
CA ARG A 18 8.84 11.58 -9.05
C ARG A 18 9.47 12.95 -9.36
N SER A 19 9.28 13.93 -8.46
CA SER A 19 9.84 15.29 -8.60
C SER A 19 11.36 15.38 -8.44
N ASP A 20 12.01 14.34 -7.92
CA ASP A 20 13.47 14.31 -7.78
C ASP A 20 14.17 14.03 -9.11
N PHE A 21 13.43 13.53 -10.10
CA PHE A 21 13.92 13.25 -11.44
C PHE A 21 13.66 14.41 -12.42
N PRO A 22 14.41 14.50 -13.52
CA PRO A 22 14.13 15.45 -14.59
C PRO A 22 12.68 15.36 -15.09
N ARG A 23 12.09 16.48 -15.51
CA ARG A 23 10.68 16.53 -15.97
C ARG A 23 10.40 15.63 -17.17
N ASP A 24 11.41 15.38 -17.99
CA ASP A 24 11.39 14.54 -19.18
C ASP A 24 11.84 13.09 -18.88
N PHE A 25 12.05 12.72 -17.61
CA PHE A 25 12.41 11.37 -17.22
C PHE A 25 11.27 10.38 -17.52
N ALA A 26 11.57 9.31 -18.24
CA ALA A 26 10.62 8.32 -18.69
C ALA A 26 10.31 7.30 -17.60
N PHE A 27 9.15 7.44 -16.93
CA PHE A 27 8.62 6.42 -16.02
C PHE A 27 7.71 5.47 -16.80
N GLY A 28 8.04 4.18 -16.76
CA GLY A 28 7.37 3.16 -17.55
C GLY A 28 7.27 1.81 -16.86
N VAL A 29 6.67 0.87 -17.60
CA VAL A 29 6.66 -0.56 -17.29
C VAL A 29 7.03 -1.35 -18.54
N ALA A 30 7.47 -2.60 -18.39
CA ALA A 30 7.93 -3.44 -19.49
C ALA A 30 7.27 -4.84 -19.51
N THR A 31 7.05 -5.39 -20.70
CA THR A 31 6.59 -6.78 -20.93
C THR A 31 7.30 -7.41 -22.15
N ALA A 32 7.13 -8.73 -22.31
CA ALA A 32 7.59 -9.50 -23.47
C ALA A 32 6.46 -10.30 -24.11
N ALA A 33 6.41 -10.33 -25.44
CA ALA A 33 5.39 -11.05 -26.20
C ALA A 33 5.27 -12.53 -25.79
N VAL A 34 6.41 -13.23 -25.65
CA VAL A 34 6.45 -14.65 -25.26
C VAL A 34 5.93 -14.92 -23.85
N GLN A 35 5.96 -13.89 -22.98
CA GLN A 35 5.59 -13.99 -21.57
C GLN A 35 4.14 -13.57 -21.32
N VAL A 36 3.59 -12.62 -22.11
CA VAL A 36 2.25 -12.05 -21.86
C VAL A 36 1.20 -12.34 -22.93
N GLU A 37 1.56 -12.45 -24.21
CA GLU A 37 0.55 -12.45 -25.29
C GLU A 37 -0.35 -13.69 -25.28
N GLY A 38 0.26 -14.86 -25.14
CA GLY A 38 -0.43 -16.12 -25.38
C GLY A 38 -0.89 -16.22 -26.84
N ALA A 39 -2.09 -16.77 -27.04
CA ALA A 39 -2.71 -16.90 -28.35
C ALA A 39 -1.74 -17.53 -29.37
N ALA A 40 -0.95 -18.52 -28.93
CA ALA A 40 0.21 -19.03 -29.67
C ALA A 40 -0.17 -19.72 -31.00
N LYS A 41 -1.44 -20.12 -31.15
CA LYS A 41 -2.02 -20.78 -32.32
C LYS A 41 -3.16 -19.98 -32.97
N GLU A 42 -3.32 -18.72 -32.58
CA GLU A 42 -4.39 -17.84 -33.05
C GLU A 42 -3.85 -16.74 -33.96
N GLY A 43 -4.76 -16.10 -34.69
CA GLY A 43 -4.48 -14.91 -35.49
C GLY A 43 -3.36 -15.05 -36.52
N GLY A 44 -3.18 -16.25 -37.08
CA GLY A 44 -2.18 -16.54 -38.11
C GLY A 44 -0.73 -16.60 -37.64
N LYS A 45 -0.45 -16.58 -36.32
CA LYS A 45 0.91 -16.66 -35.77
C LYS A 45 1.58 -18.01 -36.09
N GLY A 46 2.86 -17.96 -36.49
CA GLY A 46 3.73 -19.14 -36.62
C GLY A 46 4.42 -19.53 -35.30
N PRO A 47 5.03 -20.73 -35.21
CA PRO A 47 5.75 -21.15 -34.01
C PRO A 47 7.10 -20.44 -33.88
N ASN A 48 7.39 -19.90 -32.69
CA ASN A 48 8.72 -19.44 -32.29
C ASN A 48 9.46 -20.57 -31.55
N ILE A 49 10.73 -20.34 -31.22
CA ILE A 49 11.55 -21.35 -30.53
C ILE A 49 11.04 -21.75 -29.15
N TRP A 50 10.33 -20.87 -28.46
CA TRP A 50 9.74 -21.16 -27.14
C TRP A 50 8.53 -22.08 -27.25
N ASP A 51 7.67 -21.86 -28.26
CA ASP A 51 6.52 -22.74 -28.54
C ASP A 51 6.98 -24.18 -28.74
N TYR A 52 8.09 -24.38 -29.47
CA TYR A 52 8.71 -25.69 -29.69
C TYR A 52 9.41 -26.23 -28.42
N PHE A 53 10.20 -25.39 -27.75
CA PHE A 53 10.98 -25.79 -26.58
C PHE A 53 10.10 -26.29 -25.44
N ILE A 54 9.00 -25.59 -25.13
CA ILE A 54 8.05 -25.99 -24.09
C ILE A 54 7.33 -27.29 -24.46
N GLN A 55 6.99 -27.47 -25.75
CA GLN A 55 6.33 -28.68 -26.23
C GLN A 55 7.23 -29.91 -26.14
N GLU A 56 8.50 -29.79 -26.54
CA GLU A 56 9.44 -30.91 -26.57
C GLU A 56 10.11 -31.19 -25.22
N TYR A 57 10.32 -30.14 -24.42
CA TYR A 57 11.04 -30.21 -23.15
C TYR A 57 10.22 -29.62 -21.99
N PRO A 58 9.00 -30.11 -21.72
CA PRO A 58 8.15 -29.57 -20.64
C PRO A 58 8.80 -29.67 -19.26
N ASP A 59 9.69 -30.66 -19.05
CA ASP A 59 10.44 -30.84 -17.79
C ASP A 59 11.52 -29.77 -17.56
N ARG A 60 11.78 -28.90 -18.55
CA ARG A 60 12.67 -27.74 -18.38
C ARG A 60 11.94 -26.49 -17.88
N ILE A 61 10.62 -26.54 -17.75
CA ILE A 61 9.82 -25.51 -17.07
C ILE A 61 9.56 -26.00 -15.65
N GLN A 62 9.93 -25.20 -14.65
CA GLN A 62 9.98 -25.64 -13.25
C GLN A 62 8.64 -26.11 -12.70
N ASP A 63 7.52 -25.52 -13.13
CA ASP A 63 6.16 -25.93 -12.77
C ASP A 63 5.45 -26.75 -13.86
N HIS A 64 6.17 -27.13 -14.93
CA HIS A 64 5.65 -27.79 -16.13
C HIS A 64 4.51 -27.03 -16.84
N SER A 65 4.40 -25.72 -16.62
CA SER A 65 3.43 -24.87 -17.31
C SER A 65 3.86 -24.55 -18.75
N ASN A 66 3.01 -23.83 -19.47
CA ASN A 66 3.30 -23.37 -20.82
C ASN A 66 2.76 -21.94 -21.06
N ASN A 67 3.21 -21.34 -22.16
CA ASN A 67 2.85 -19.98 -22.57
C ASN A 67 1.79 -19.94 -23.68
N LEU A 68 1.08 -21.04 -23.95
CA LEU A 68 0.07 -21.08 -25.04
C LEU A 68 -1.01 -20.00 -24.84
N HIS A 69 -1.40 -19.78 -23.59
CA HIS A 69 -2.35 -18.76 -23.18
C HIS A 69 -1.70 -17.59 -22.43
N ALA A 70 -0.56 -17.79 -21.74
CA ALA A 70 0.10 -16.75 -20.95
C ALA A 70 -0.91 -16.03 -20.04
N ILE A 71 -0.94 -14.70 -20.08
CA ILE A 71 -2.00 -13.87 -19.46
C ILE A 71 -3.05 -13.37 -20.45
N ASP A 72 -3.03 -13.90 -21.68
CA ASP A 72 -3.97 -13.56 -22.75
C ASP A 72 -3.94 -12.07 -23.13
N HIS A 73 -2.76 -11.43 -23.07
CA HIS A 73 -2.60 -10.02 -23.43
C HIS A 73 -2.98 -9.77 -24.89
N TYR A 74 -2.81 -10.75 -25.79
CA TYR A 74 -3.19 -10.61 -27.21
C TYR A 74 -4.68 -10.22 -27.37
N ASN A 75 -5.57 -10.85 -26.60
CA ASN A 75 -6.99 -10.57 -26.64
C ASN A 75 -7.43 -9.47 -25.65
N ARG A 76 -6.63 -9.20 -24.59
CA ARG A 76 -6.99 -8.33 -23.47
C ARG A 76 -6.21 -7.01 -23.40
N TYR A 77 -5.37 -6.72 -24.38
CA TYR A 77 -4.47 -5.55 -24.35
C TYR A 77 -5.18 -4.22 -24.08
N LYS A 78 -6.45 -4.04 -24.49
CA LYS A 78 -7.19 -2.80 -24.21
C LYS A 78 -7.47 -2.61 -22.72
N ASP A 79 -7.74 -3.68 -21.99
CA ASP A 79 -7.95 -3.63 -20.55
C ASP A 79 -6.61 -3.51 -19.83
N ASP A 80 -5.59 -4.22 -20.30
CA ASP A 80 -4.23 -4.11 -19.76
C ASP A 80 -3.65 -2.70 -19.97
N VAL A 81 -3.91 -2.03 -21.11
CA VAL A 81 -3.49 -0.64 -21.34
C VAL A 81 -4.17 0.33 -20.38
N LYS A 82 -5.43 0.09 -19.99
CA LYS A 82 -6.07 0.87 -18.94
C LYS A 82 -5.33 0.65 -17.62
N LEU A 83 -5.05 -0.60 -17.24
CA LEU A 83 -4.30 -0.93 -16.03
C LEU A 83 -2.85 -0.38 -16.02
N ILE A 84 -2.22 -0.26 -17.19
CA ILE A 84 -0.90 0.39 -17.31
C ILE A 84 -1.03 1.90 -17.15
N LYS A 85 -2.03 2.52 -17.79
CA LYS A 85 -2.33 3.94 -17.60
C LYS A 85 -2.51 4.21 -16.12
N ASP A 86 -3.33 3.37 -15.50
CA ASP A 86 -3.62 3.26 -14.08
C ASP A 86 -2.35 3.35 -13.19
N LEU A 87 -1.25 2.69 -13.53
CA LEU A 87 -0.01 2.85 -12.75
C LEU A 87 0.58 4.27 -12.75
N GLY A 88 0.11 5.13 -13.65
CA GLY A 88 0.54 6.51 -13.79
C GLY A 88 1.85 6.73 -14.51
N VAL A 89 2.24 5.69 -15.23
CA VAL A 89 3.36 5.72 -16.16
C VAL A 89 2.89 6.27 -17.50
N ASN A 90 3.81 6.91 -18.21
CA ASN A 90 3.57 7.46 -19.55
C ASN A 90 4.44 6.79 -20.62
N TRP A 91 5.05 5.65 -20.28
CA TRP A 91 5.87 4.84 -21.16
C TRP A 91 5.52 3.37 -20.98
N TYR A 92 5.39 2.64 -22.08
CA TYR A 92 5.23 1.19 -22.05
C TYR A 92 6.21 0.56 -23.01
N ARG A 93 7.10 -0.26 -22.45
CA ARG A 93 8.00 -1.10 -23.22
C ARG A 93 7.35 -2.45 -23.48
N PHE A 94 7.19 -2.81 -24.74
CA PHE A 94 6.69 -4.13 -25.14
C PHE A 94 7.49 -4.66 -26.32
N SER A 95 7.43 -5.97 -26.57
CA SER A 95 8.05 -6.57 -27.75
C SER A 95 7.02 -6.94 -28.81
N ILE A 96 7.45 -6.93 -30.07
CA ILE A 96 6.67 -7.48 -31.19
C ILE A 96 7.10 -8.93 -31.37
N SER A 97 6.17 -9.87 -31.40
CA SER A 97 6.49 -11.26 -31.75
C SER A 97 6.76 -11.37 -33.24
N TRP A 98 8.00 -11.74 -33.59
CA TRP A 98 8.42 -11.87 -34.98
C TRP A 98 7.50 -12.82 -35.76
N THR A 99 7.22 -13.98 -35.18
CA THR A 99 6.34 -15.00 -35.79
C THR A 99 4.88 -14.60 -35.93
N ARG A 100 4.44 -13.55 -35.22
CA ARG A 100 3.10 -12.99 -35.40
C ARG A 100 3.04 -12.05 -36.60
N ILE A 101 4.16 -11.45 -37.02
CA ILE A 101 4.24 -10.63 -38.25
C ILE A 101 4.64 -11.48 -39.46
N LEU A 102 5.63 -12.35 -39.30
CA LEU A 102 6.16 -13.26 -40.33
C LEU A 102 6.08 -14.69 -39.82
N PRO A 103 4.98 -15.43 -40.07
CA PRO A 103 4.76 -16.78 -39.53
C PRO A 103 5.86 -17.78 -39.89
N GLU A 104 6.42 -17.68 -41.10
CA GLU A 104 7.54 -18.51 -41.59
C GLU A 104 8.91 -17.83 -41.41
N GLY A 105 8.96 -16.76 -40.62
CA GLY A 105 10.16 -16.02 -40.22
C GLY A 105 10.79 -15.10 -41.27
N SER A 106 10.48 -15.26 -42.55
CA SER A 106 11.03 -14.46 -43.65
C SER A 106 9.94 -13.83 -44.52
N LEU A 107 10.25 -12.73 -45.22
CA LEU A 107 9.33 -12.06 -46.14
C LEU A 107 8.82 -12.99 -47.25
N SER A 108 9.64 -13.94 -47.71
CA SER A 108 9.25 -14.92 -48.73
C SER A 108 8.15 -15.87 -48.26
N GLY A 109 8.00 -16.06 -46.96
CA GLY A 109 6.95 -16.88 -46.37
C GLY A 109 5.62 -16.15 -46.16
N GLY A 110 5.55 -14.87 -46.54
CA GLY A 110 4.36 -14.04 -46.41
C GLY A 110 4.29 -13.26 -45.11
N VAL A 111 3.37 -12.30 -45.08
CA VAL A 111 3.11 -11.40 -43.97
C VAL A 111 1.73 -11.72 -43.39
N ASN A 112 1.63 -11.71 -42.07
CA ASN A 112 0.37 -11.90 -41.37
C ASN A 112 -0.28 -10.55 -41.04
N GLN A 113 -1.34 -10.21 -41.78
CA GLN A 113 -2.05 -8.94 -41.61
C GLN A 113 -2.71 -8.82 -40.24
N GLU A 114 -3.26 -9.90 -39.69
CA GLU A 114 -3.93 -9.87 -38.39
C GLU A 114 -2.96 -9.57 -37.24
N GLY A 115 -1.73 -10.08 -37.32
CA GLY A 115 -0.65 -9.71 -36.42
C GLY A 115 -0.25 -8.24 -36.54
N ILE A 116 -0.19 -7.72 -37.77
CA ILE A 116 0.07 -6.29 -38.03
C ILE A 116 -1.04 -5.41 -37.43
N ASP A 117 -2.29 -5.80 -37.63
CA ASP A 117 -3.46 -5.08 -37.13
C ASP A 117 -3.46 -5.05 -35.59
N HIS A 118 -3.13 -6.18 -34.94
CA HIS A 118 -2.99 -6.24 -33.48
C HIS A 118 -2.00 -5.21 -32.92
N TYR A 119 -0.75 -5.16 -33.44
CA TYR A 119 0.23 -4.19 -32.92
C TYR A 119 -0.11 -2.76 -33.31
N ASN A 120 -0.73 -2.54 -34.48
CA ASN A 120 -1.27 -1.22 -34.81
C ASN A 120 -2.30 -0.77 -33.78
N ASP A 121 -3.23 -1.64 -33.41
CA ASP A 121 -4.27 -1.32 -32.45
C ASP A 121 -3.70 -1.13 -31.04
N LEU A 122 -2.74 -1.94 -30.60
CA LEU A 122 -2.04 -1.76 -29.33
C LEU A 122 -1.33 -0.39 -29.29
N ILE A 123 -0.53 -0.07 -30.32
CA ILE A 123 0.17 1.22 -30.41
C ILE A 123 -0.81 2.39 -30.40
N ASN A 124 -1.92 2.26 -31.14
CA ASN A 124 -2.96 3.29 -31.18
C ASN A 124 -3.64 3.45 -29.81
N GLU A 125 -3.94 2.36 -29.12
CA GLU A 125 -4.57 2.41 -27.79
C GLU A 125 -3.62 3.00 -26.74
N LEU A 126 -2.32 2.72 -26.81
CA LEU A 126 -1.30 3.36 -25.96
C LEU A 126 -1.27 4.88 -26.17
N ILE A 127 -1.13 5.32 -27.42
CA ILE A 127 -1.08 6.75 -27.77
C ILE A 127 -2.38 7.46 -27.35
N LYS A 128 -3.53 6.83 -27.58
CA LYS A 128 -4.85 7.33 -27.15
C LYS A 128 -4.92 7.52 -25.63
N ASN A 129 -4.19 6.73 -24.85
CA ASN A 129 -4.11 6.84 -23.40
C ASN A 129 -2.94 7.69 -22.90
N GLY A 130 -2.20 8.37 -23.79
CA GLY A 130 -1.06 9.22 -23.43
C GLY A 130 0.21 8.44 -23.04
N ILE A 131 0.29 7.17 -23.42
CA ILE A 131 1.43 6.29 -23.14
C ILE A 131 2.31 6.22 -24.38
N THR A 132 3.60 6.51 -24.20
CA THR A 132 4.61 6.46 -25.25
C THR A 132 5.06 5.02 -25.49
N PRO A 133 4.93 4.48 -26.71
CA PRO A 133 5.39 3.13 -27.02
C PRO A 133 6.92 3.07 -27.14
N PHE A 134 7.52 2.11 -26.44
CA PHE A 134 8.94 1.79 -26.50
C PHE A 134 9.09 0.33 -26.97
N VAL A 135 9.49 0.09 -28.21
CA VAL A 135 9.33 -1.23 -28.82
C VAL A 135 10.62 -2.02 -28.86
N THR A 136 10.56 -3.29 -28.43
CA THR A 136 11.62 -4.28 -28.59
C THR A 136 11.33 -5.17 -29.80
N LEU A 137 12.25 -5.30 -30.75
CA LEU A 137 12.04 -6.10 -31.97
C LEU A 137 12.26 -7.60 -31.73
N LEU A 138 13.22 -7.99 -30.89
CA LEU A 138 13.48 -9.38 -30.56
C LEU A 138 13.59 -9.54 -29.04
N HIS A 139 12.68 -10.32 -28.45
CA HIS A 139 12.70 -10.65 -27.04
C HIS A 139 12.60 -12.18 -26.87
N PHE A 140 13.74 -12.84 -27.07
CA PHE A 140 13.94 -14.30 -26.95
C PHE A 140 13.11 -15.20 -27.89
N ASP A 141 12.31 -14.66 -28.81
CA ASP A 141 11.31 -15.41 -29.56
C ASP A 141 11.55 -15.46 -31.09
N PRO A 142 12.77 -15.77 -31.60
CA PRO A 142 12.96 -15.91 -33.03
C PRO A 142 12.10 -17.07 -33.60
N PRO A 143 11.75 -17.02 -34.90
CA PRO A 143 10.96 -18.05 -35.55
C PRO A 143 11.62 -19.45 -35.53
N GLN A 144 10.84 -20.49 -35.19
CA GLN A 144 11.32 -21.87 -35.24
C GLN A 144 11.71 -22.30 -36.66
N THR A 145 11.07 -21.75 -37.69
CA THR A 145 11.43 -22.01 -39.10
C THR A 145 12.88 -21.60 -39.40
N LEU A 146 13.37 -20.50 -38.83
CA LEU A 146 14.77 -20.06 -39.00
C LEU A 146 15.73 -20.93 -38.19
N GLN A 147 15.32 -21.36 -36.99
CA GLN A 147 16.06 -22.33 -36.20
C GLN A 147 16.25 -23.65 -36.97
N ASN A 148 15.19 -24.17 -37.59
CA ASN A 148 15.24 -25.40 -38.37
C ASN A 148 16.07 -25.26 -39.66
N LYS A 149 16.00 -24.10 -40.31
CA LYS A 149 16.63 -23.87 -41.61
C LYS A 149 18.15 -23.77 -41.53
N TYR A 150 18.67 -23.07 -40.53
CA TYR A 150 20.11 -22.80 -40.42
C TYR A 150 20.61 -22.67 -38.97
N GLY A 151 19.80 -23.01 -37.97
CA GLY A 151 20.22 -22.92 -36.56
C GLY A 151 20.01 -21.54 -35.93
N GLY A 152 19.18 -20.68 -36.53
CA GLY A 152 18.86 -19.37 -35.97
C GLY A 152 20.10 -18.48 -35.85
N PRO A 153 20.38 -17.85 -34.69
CA PRO A 153 21.51 -16.93 -34.54
C PRO A 153 22.90 -17.59 -34.61
N LEU A 154 22.99 -18.93 -34.77
CA LEU A 154 24.26 -19.61 -35.06
C LEU A 154 24.80 -19.32 -36.47
N ASP A 155 23.93 -18.91 -37.40
CA ASP A 155 24.31 -18.62 -38.79
C ASP A 155 24.18 -17.13 -39.11
N GLN A 156 25.08 -16.60 -39.95
CA GLN A 156 25.06 -15.20 -40.37
C GLN A 156 23.84 -14.86 -41.24
N LEU A 157 23.14 -15.83 -41.83
CA LEU A 157 21.87 -15.61 -42.53
C LEU A 157 20.82 -14.95 -41.62
N PHE A 158 20.88 -15.20 -40.31
CA PHE A 158 20.01 -14.56 -39.31
C PHE A 158 20.09 -13.04 -39.35
N VAL A 159 21.27 -12.47 -39.63
CA VAL A 159 21.49 -11.01 -39.74
C VAL A 159 20.59 -10.41 -40.80
N ASN A 160 20.44 -11.08 -41.95
CA ASN A 160 19.64 -10.58 -43.06
C ASN A 160 18.14 -10.74 -42.79
N ASP A 161 17.71 -11.91 -42.31
CA ASP A 161 16.29 -12.13 -41.99
C ASP A 161 15.81 -11.19 -40.89
N PHE A 162 16.63 -10.94 -39.85
CA PHE A 162 16.30 -9.99 -38.79
C PHE A 162 16.26 -8.54 -39.30
N LYS A 163 17.19 -8.17 -40.18
CA LYS A 163 17.19 -6.85 -40.83
C LYS A 163 15.94 -6.63 -41.67
N ASP A 164 15.51 -7.63 -42.43
CA ASP A 164 14.30 -7.55 -43.27
C ASP A 164 13.03 -7.44 -42.42
N TYR A 165 12.95 -8.21 -41.31
CA TYR A 165 11.88 -8.10 -40.33
C TYR A 165 11.83 -6.71 -39.67
N ALA A 166 12.99 -6.18 -39.23
CA ALA A 166 13.09 -4.84 -38.66
C ALA A 166 12.69 -3.75 -39.67
N GLU A 167 13.12 -3.88 -40.94
CA GLU A 167 12.72 -2.97 -42.01
C GLU A 167 11.20 -2.92 -42.17
N LEU A 168 10.54 -4.08 -42.11
CA LEU A 168 9.08 -4.16 -42.16
C LEU A 168 8.44 -3.47 -40.94
N CYS A 169 8.93 -3.71 -39.73
CA CYS A 169 8.41 -3.07 -38.52
C CYS A 169 8.55 -1.55 -38.55
N PHE A 170 9.69 -1.01 -39.02
CA PHE A 170 9.87 0.44 -39.16
C PHE A 170 8.92 1.06 -40.18
N LYS A 171 8.61 0.35 -41.28
CA LYS A 171 7.62 0.80 -42.27
C LYS A 171 6.20 0.82 -41.69
N LEU A 172 5.85 -0.18 -40.88
CA LEU A 172 4.49 -0.36 -40.38
C LEU A 172 4.17 0.52 -39.17
N PHE A 173 5.15 0.71 -38.27
CA PHE A 173 4.90 1.27 -36.93
C PHE A 173 5.75 2.50 -36.62
N GLY A 174 6.80 2.78 -37.40
CA GLY A 174 7.76 3.86 -37.14
C GLY A 174 7.21 5.28 -37.33
N ASP A 175 6.01 5.41 -37.90
CA ASP A 175 5.26 6.67 -37.90
C ASP A 175 4.91 7.10 -36.46
N ARG A 176 4.58 6.14 -35.58
CA ARG A 176 4.15 6.33 -34.19
C ARG A 176 5.20 5.95 -33.14
N VAL A 177 6.03 4.95 -33.41
CA VAL A 177 7.06 4.46 -32.47
C VAL A 177 8.37 5.20 -32.68
N LYS A 178 8.89 5.81 -31.60
CA LYS A 178 10.12 6.63 -31.61
C LYS A 178 11.25 6.08 -30.76
N HIS A 179 11.05 4.96 -30.06
CA HIS A 179 12.09 4.34 -29.24
C HIS A 179 12.12 2.85 -29.55
N TRP A 180 13.25 2.41 -30.10
CA TRP A 180 13.43 1.06 -30.62
C TRP A 180 14.58 0.36 -29.90
N ILE A 181 14.32 -0.77 -29.26
CA ILE A 181 15.34 -1.75 -28.88
C ILE A 181 15.37 -2.80 -29.98
N THR A 182 16.54 -3.09 -30.53
CA THR A 182 16.66 -4.19 -31.49
C THR A 182 16.52 -5.54 -30.80
N ILE A 183 17.34 -5.81 -29.78
CA ILE A 183 17.48 -7.14 -29.17
C ILE A 183 17.54 -6.97 -27.66
N ASN A 184 16.75 -7.75 -26.93
CA ASN A 184 16.86 -7.87 -25.48
C ASN A 184 17.89 -8.92 -25.08
N GLU A 185 18.73 -8.57 -24.12
CA GLU A 185 19.66 -9.45 -23.40
C GLU A 185 20.40 -10.50 -24.26
N PRO A 186 21.30 -10.07 -25.16
CA PRO A 186 22.14 -10.99 -25.94
C PRO A 186 22.88 -12.03 -25.08
N PHE A 187 23.29 -11.64 -23.86
CA PHE A 187 23.95 -12.52 -22.90
C PHE A 187 23.05 -13.72 -22.54
N ILE A 188 21.76 -13.52 -22.28
CA ILE A 188 20.84 -14.59 -21.89
C ILE A 188 20.61 -15.55 -23.07
N ILE A 189 20.40 -15.03 -24.28
CA ILE A 189 20.27 -15.84 -25.51
C ILE A 189 21.49 -16.76 -25.70
N ALA A 190 22.69 -16.25 -25.46
CA ALA A 190 23.93 -16.97 -25.66
C ALA A 190 24.23 -17.97 -24.53
N VAL A 191 24.15 -17.53 -23.27
CA VAL A 191 24.59 -18.33 -22.12
C VAL A 191 23.51 -19.33 -21.71
N PHE A 192 22.30 -18.87 -21.44
CA PHE A 192 21.24 -19.78 -21.00
C PHE A 192 20.72 -20.63 -22.17
N GLY A 193 20.70 -20.10 -23.40
CA GLY A 193 20.22 -20.82 -24.58
C GLY A 193 21.24 -21.77 -25.23
N HIS A 194 22.54 -21.45 -25.19
CA HIS A 194 23.60 -22.15 -25.94
C HIS A 194 24.84 -22.57 -25.12
N ASP A 195 24.95 -22.20 -23.84
CA ASP A 195 25.98 -22.72 -22.92
C ASP A 195 25.39 -23.72 -21.92
N LEU A 196 24.38 -23.29 -21.15
CA LEU A 196 23.72 -24.06 -20.08
C LEU A 196 22.57 -24.91 -20.61
N GLY A 197 21.91 -24.46 -21.69
CA GLY A 197 20.76 -25.12 -22.28
C GLY A 197 19.50 -25.11 -21.40
N GLU A 198 19.38 -24.12 -20.50
CA GLU A 198 18.27 -24.00 -19.56
C GLU A 198 17.02 -23.41 -20.23
N ILE A 199 17.20 -22.51 -21.20
CA ILE A 199 16.12 -21.87 -21.96
C ILE A 199 16.19 -22.22 -23.45
N ALA A 200 15.15 -21.88 -24.22
CA ALA A 200 15.12 -22.10 -25.66
C ALA A 200 16.34 -21.47 -26.38
N PRO A 201 16.99 -22.16 -27.34
CA PRO A 201 16.63 -23.47 -27.91
C PRO A 201 17.16 -24.68 -27.12
N GLY A 202 17.79 -24.49 -25.97
CA GLY A 202 18.15 -25.59 -25.06
C GLY A 202 19.41 -26.36 -25.43
N ARG A 203 20.36 -25.71 -26.09
CA ARG A 203 21.58 -26.32 -26.63
C ARG A 203 22.73 -26.25 -25.64
N CYS A 204 23.42 -27.36 -25.41
CA CYS A 204 24.59 -27.39 -24.55
C CYS A 204 25.45 -28.65 -24.77
N SER A 205 26.71 -28.58 -24.37
CA SER A 205 27.57 -29.75 -24.14
C SER A 205 27.58 -30.16 -22.66
N PHE A 206 27.36 -29.20 -21.77
CA PHE A 206 27.36 -29.35 -20.32
C PHE A 206 26.20 -28.56 -19.75
N GLY A 207 25.34 -29.19 -18.98
CA GLY A 207 24.18 -28.53 -18.39
C GLY A 207 23.55 -29.39 -17.31
N GLN A 208 22.70 -28.77 -16.50
CA GLN A 208 21.87 -29.49 -15.53
C GLN A 208 20.97 -30.52 -16.24
N PHE A 209 20.48 -30.16 -17.43
CA PHE A 209 19.65 -31.01 -18.27
C PHE A 209 20.49 -31.73 -19.33
N LYS A 210 20.01 -32.91 -19.75
CA LYS A 210 20.61 -33.64 -20.87
C LYS A 210 20.28 -32.90 -22.18
N CYS A 211 21.26 -32.21 -22.74
CA CYS A 211 21.16 -31.63 -24.08
C CYS A 211 21.39 -32.69 -25.16
N HIS A 212 20.59 -32.64 -26.22
CA HIS A 212 20.69 -33.57 -27.35
C HIS A 212 21.71 -33.09 -28.39
N GLU A 213 21.99 -31.79 -28.40
CA GLU A 213 22.89 -31.13 -29.34
C GLU A 213 23.40 -29.81 -28.72
N GLY A 214 24.44 -29.25 -29.34
CA GLY A 214 25.05 -27.99 -28.91
C GLY A 214 26.56 -28.09 -28.67
N ASN A 215 27.23 -26.95 -28.65
CA ASN A 215 28.63 -26.84 -28.31
C ASN A 215 28.89 -25.64 -27.40
N SER A 216 28.82 -25.86 -26.09
CA SER A 216 29.04 -24.86 -25.04
C SER A 216 30.41 -24.16 -25.14
N SER A 217 31.39 -24.75 -25.83
CA SER A 217 32.71 -24.14 -26.03
C SER A 217 32.73 -23.06 -27.12
N THR A 218 31.80 -23.06 -28.07
CA THR A 218 31.83 -22.17 -29.25
C THR A 218 30.52 -21.48 -29.55
N GLU A 219 29.38 -22.14 -29.36
CA GLU A 219 28.06 -21.61 -29.74
C GLU A 219 27.70 -20.28 -29.06
N PRO A 220 27.92 -20.08 -27.75
CA PRO A 220 27.63 -18.79 -27.11
C PRO A 220 28.38 -17.61 -27.78
N TYR A 221 29.61 -17.84 -28.23
CA TYR A 221 30.43 -16.83 -28.90
C TYR A 221 29.98 -16.54 -30.33
N ILE A 222 29.57 -17.57 -31.07
CA ILE A 222 29.03 -17.42 -32.43
C ILE A 222 27.70 -16.68 -32.39
N VAL A 223 26.80 -17.08 -31.48
CA VAL A 223 25.48 -16.47 -31.29
C VAL A 223 25.61 -14.99 -30.97
N THR A 224 26.39 -14.61 -29.96
CA THR A 224 26.56 -13.20 -29.60
C THR A 224 27.19 -12.40 -30.73
N HIS A 225 28.14 -12.98 -31.48
CA HIS A 225 28.74 -12.31 -32.62
C HIS A 225 27.71 -11.99 -33.71
N ASN A 226 26.89 -12.96 -34.10
CA ASN A 226 25.85 -12.74 -35.11
C ASN A 226 24.72 -11.83 -34.62
N VAL A 227 24.34 -11.92 -33.34
CA VAL A 227 23.36 -11.04 -32.69
C VAL A 227 23.84 -9.58 -32.70
N LEU A 228 25.12 -9.33 -32.40
CA LEU A 228 25.72 -8.00 -32.46
C LEU A 228 25.77 -7.45 -33.90
N LEU A 229 26.11 -8.30 -34.88
CA LEU A 229 26.07 -7.92 -36.30
C LEU A 229 24.63 -7.62 -36.76
N ALA A 230 23.65 -8.41 -36.33
CA ALA A 230 22.23 -8.21 -36.61
C ALA A 230 21.73 -6.87 -36.04
N HIS A 231 22.07 -6.56 -34.79
CA HIS A 231 21.81 -5.27 -34.17
C HIS A 231 22.44 -4.11 -34.98
N ALA A 232 23.74 -4.19 -35.29
CA ALA A 232 24.44 -3.11 -35.98
C ALA A 232 23.91 -2.89 -37.41
N ALA A 233 23.55 -3.98 -38.11
CA ALA A 233 22.91 -3.91 -39.43
C ALA A 233 21.54 -3.22 -39.37
N VAL A 234 20.73 -3.50 -38.36
CA VAL A 234 19.42 -2.85 -38.14
C VAL A 234 19.56 -1.38 -37.79
N VAL A 235 20.54 -1.01 -36.96
CA VAL A 235 20.80 0.39 -36.61
C VAL A 235 21.25 1.19 -37.83
N LYS A 236 22.17 0.62 -38.62
CA LYS A 236 22.56 1.21 -39.90
C LYS A 236 21.37 1.39 -40.83
N LEU A 237 20.53 0.37 -40.97
CA LEU A 237 19.30 0.44 -41.75
C LEU A 237 18.37 1.57 -41.29
N TYR A 238 18.12 1.69 -39.99
CA TYR A 238 17.25 2.72 -39.41
C TYR A 238 17.79 4.12 -39.72
N ARG A 239 19.09 4.34 -39.48
CA ARG A 239 19.76 5.63 -39.74
C ARG A 239 19.79 6.00 -41.23
N ASP A 240 19.97 5.02 -42.11
CA ASP A 240 20.07 5.25 -43.56
C ASP A 240 18.69 5.48 -44.21
N LYS A 241 17.62 4.83 -43.73
CA LYS A 241 16.30 4.82 -44.41
C LYS A 241 15.13 5.43 -43.63
N PHE A 242 15.14 5.41 -42.30
CA PHE A 242 13.95 5.62 -41.47
C PHE A 242 14.13 6.72 -40.42
N GLN A 243 14.79 7.84 -40.75
CA GLN A 243 15.00 8.98 -39.84
C GLN A 243 13.68 9.68 -39.42
N GLN A 244 12.78 8.94 -38.78
CA GLN A 244 11.41 9.29 -38.40
C GLN A 244 11.36 10.05 -37.06
N GLY A 245 12.49 10.63 -36.65
CA GLY A 245 12.65 11.35 -35.39
C GLY A 245 12.71 10.46 -34.14
N GLY A 246 13.07 9.18 -34.29
CA GLY A 246 13.23 8.25 -33.16
C GLY A 246 14.69 7.92 -32.84
N GLU A 247 14.88 7.21 -31.74
CA GLU A 247 16.15 6.70 -31.23
C GLU A 247 16.15 5.16 -31.28
N ILE A 248 17.31 4.57 -31.56
CA ILE A 248 17.48 3.12 -31.61
C ILE A 248 18.67 2.65 -30.76
N GLY A 249 18.47 1.55 -30.04
CA GLY A 249 19.45 1.00 -29.12
C GLY A 249 19.36 -0.51 -28.99
N ILE A 250 20.13 -1.05 -28.06
CA ILE A 250 20.10 -2.44 -27.63
C ILE A 250 19.88 -2.49 -26.13
N CYS A 251 19.26 -3.56 -25.65
CA CYS A 251 19.04 -3.78 -24.22
C CYS A 251 19.93 -4.92 -23.73
N THR A 252 20.66 -4.71 -22.63
CA THR A 252 21.60 -5.70 -22.09
C THR A 252 21.42 -5.88 -20.58
N VAL A 253 21.71 -7.09 -20.10
CA VAL A 253 21.62 -7.40 -18.68
C VAL A 253 22.81 -6.77 -17.94
N GLY A 254 22.49 -6.09 -16.84
CA GLY A 254 23.39 -5.28 -16.04
C GLY A 254 24.28 -6.11 -15.12
N ILE A 255 25.14 -6.95 -15.69
CA ILE A 255 26.05 -7.80 -14.91
C ILE A 255 27.10 -6.93 -14.22
N PHE A 256 27.02 -6.88 -12.90
CA PHE A 256 28.01 -6.26 -12.03
C PHE A 256 28.44 -7.24 -10.94
N ALA A 257 29.71 -7.17 -10.52
CA ALA A 257 30.24 -8.04 -9.49
C ALA A 257 31.17 -7.31 -8.52
N GLU A 258 31.00 -7.59 -7.24
CA GLU A 258 31.89 -7.17 -6.16
C GLU A 258 33.01 -8.19 -5.97
N PRO A 259 34.23 -7.80 -5.58
CA PRO A 259 35.27 -8.78 -5.28
C PRO A 259 34.95 -9.58 -4.02
N TYR A 260 35.12 -10.92 -4.07
CA TYR A 260 34.88 -11.78 -2.92
C TYR A 260 35.78 -11.43 -1.73
N THR A 261 37.04 -11.07 -1.98
CA THR A 261 37.96 -10.49 -0.98
C THR A 261 38.71 -9.28 -1.54
N GLU A 262 39.34 -8.50 -0.67
CA GLU A 262 40.21 -7.38 -1.08
C GLU A 262 41.49 -7.82 -1.81
N ALA A 263 41.74 -9.14 -1.93
CA ALA A 263 42.90 -9.66 -2.63
C ALA A 263 42.85 -9.31 -4.14
N GLN A 264 44.00 -8.96 -4.71
CA GLN A 264 44.10 -8.54 -6.11
C GLN A 264 43.52 -9.57 -7.10
N LYS A 265 43.61 -10.86 -6.78
CA LYS A 265 43.04 -11.94 -7.59
C LYS A 265 41.51 -11.86 -7.69
N ASP A 266 40.82 -11.52 -6.61
CA ASP A 266 39.34 -11.45 -6.58
C ASP A 266 38.85 -10.11 -7.14
N LYS A 267 39.61 -9.02 -6.98
CA LYS A 267 39.41 -7.77 -7.73
C LYS A 267 39.52 -7.98 -9.24
N ALA A 268 40.54 -8.72 -9.67
CA ALA A 268 40.69 -9.10 -11.08
C ALA A 268 39.57 -10.05 -11.54
N ALA A 269 39.08 -10.94 -10.67
CA ALA A 269 37.96 -11.81 -10.97
C ALA A 269 36.65 -11.03 -11.17
N ALA A 270 36.37 -10.06 -10.30
CA ALA A 270 35.23 -9.15 -10.44
C ALA A 270 35.27 -8.41 -11.79
N ARG A 271 36.44 -7.86 -12.17
CA ARG A 271 36.60 -7.23 -13.48
C ARG A 271 36.35 -8.22 -14.63
N ARG A 272 36.85 -9.45 -14.54
CA ARG A 272 36.59 -10.48 -15.57
C ARG A 272 35.11 -10.84 -15.70
N ILE A 273 34.36 -10.93 -14.60
CA ILE A 273 32.91 -11.14 -14.65
C ILE A 273 32.20 -9.98 -15.35
N ILE A 274 32.59 -8.74 -15.05
CA ILE A 274 32.03 -7.55 -15.73
C ILE A 274 32.38 -7.57 -17.23
N ASP A 275 33.62 -7.89 -17.59
CA ASP A 275 34.06 -7.95 -19.00
C ASP A 275 33.38 -9.09 -19.77
N PHE A 276 33.18 -10.27 -19.17
CA PHE A 276 32.44 -11.39 -19.80
C PHE A 276 30.91 -11.19 -19.77
N GLY A 277 30.42 -10.30 -18.91
CA GLY A 277 29.02 -9.90 -18.85
C GLY A 277 28.74 -8.70 -19.75
N ILE A 278 28.59 -7.52 -19.15
CA ILE A 278 28.21 -6.31 -19.88
C ILE A 278 29.30 -5.84 -20.86
N GLY A 279 30.59 -6.05 -20.55
CA GLY A 279 31.70 -5.69 -21.43
C GLY A 279 31.70 -6.44 -22.76
N TRP A 280 31.19 -7.67 -22.78
CA TRP A 280 31.10 -8.51 -23.98
C TRP A 280 30.21 -7.85 -25.05
N ILE A 281 29.23 -7.06 -24.61
CA ILE A 281 28.31 -6.32 -25.47
C ILE A 281 28.79 -4.88 -25.67
N MET A 282 29.18 -4.19 -24.59
CA MET A 282 29.50 -2.77 -24.62
C MET A 282 30.82 -2.44 -25.32
N GLU A 283 31.88 -3.24 -25.16
CA GLU A 283 33.17 -2.94 -25.79
C GLU A 283 33.12 -3.02 -27.33
N PRO A 284 32.43 -3.99 -27.95
CA PRO A 284 32.20 -3.95 -29.39
C PRO A 284 31.46 -2.69 -29.84
N LEU A 285 30.43 -2.26 -29.11
CA LEU A 285 29.64 -1.08 -29.46
C LEU A 285 30.43 0.23 -29.31
N VAL A 286 31.32 0.34 -28.33
CA VAL A 286 32.07 1.59 -28.06
C VAL A 286 33.42 1.62 -28.79
N PHE A 287 34.14 0.50 -28.77
CA PHE A 287 35.52 0.41 -29.25
C PHE A 287 35.66 -0.34 -30.58
N GLY A 288 34.64 -1.10 -30.99
CA GLY A 288 34.64 -1.86 -32.25
C GLY A 288 35.29 -3.24 -32.15
N ASP A 289 35.60 -3.74 -30.95
CA ASP A 289 36.13 -5.10 -30.74
C ASP A 289 35.76 -5.62 -29.34
N TYR A 290 35.90 -6.92 -29.13
CA TYR A 290 35.63 -7.55 -27.84
C TYR A 290 36.67 -7.19 -26.76
N PRO A 291 36.32 -7.34 -25.47
CA PRO A 291 37.26 -7.13 -24.38
C PRO A 291 38.56 -7.91 -24.57
N LYS A 292 39.69 -7.25 -24.40
CA LYS A 292 41.02 -7.86 -24.58
C LYS A 292 41.17 -9.12 -23.72
N ILE A 293 40.65 -9.09 -22.49
CA ILE A 293 40.76 -10.24 -21.58
C ILE A 293 39.97 -11.46 -22.07
N MET A 294 38.82 -11.25 -22.72
CA MET A 294 38.07 -12.34 -23.37
C MET A 294 38.89 -12.92 -24.52
N ARG A 295 39.50 -12.07 -25.36
CA ARG A 295 40.37 -12.51 -26.45
C ARG A 295 41.55 -13.35 -25.94
N ASP A 296 42.20 -12.91 -24.86
CA ASP A 296 43.34 -13.61 -24.27
C ASP A 296 42.96 -14.99 -23.69
N LEU A 297 41.79 -15.09 -23.04
CA LEU A 297 41.34 -16.32 -22.36
C LEU A 297 40.65 -17.31 -23.32
N VAL A 298 39.73 -16.83 -24.16
CA VAL A 298 38.89 -17.64 -25.05
C VAL A 298 39.62 -17.99 -26.36
N LYS A 299 40.52 -17.11 -26.80
CA LYS A 299 41.39 -17.28 -27.98
C LYS A 299 40.59 -17.46 -29.27
N GLN A 300 40.82 -18.56 -30.00
CA GLN A 300 40.25 -18.81 -31.33
C GLN A 300 38.75 -19.15 -31.31
N ARG A 301 38.19 -19.50 -30.13
CA ARG A 301 36.75 -19.78 -30.00
C ARG A 301 35.90 -18.51 -30.02
N LEU A 302 36.49 -17.35 -29.69
CA LEU A 302 35.85 -16.06 -29.83
C LEU A 302 36.01 -15.59 -31.29
N PRO A 303 34.94 -15.35 -32.05
CA PRO A 303 35.07 -14.85 -33.41
C PRO A 303 35.76 -13.47 -33.49
N CYS A 304 36.32 -13.14 -34.65
CA CYS A 304 36.96 -11.85 -34.90
C CYS A 304 36.09 -11.02 -35.82
N PHE A 305 35.86 -9.74 -35.49
CA PHE A 305 35.25 -8.80 -36.43
C PHE A 305 36.25 -8.45 -37.53
N THR A 306 35.83 -8.55 -38.78
CA THR A 306 36.48 -7.95 -39.94
C THR A 306 36.47 -6.43 -39.83
N GLN A 307 37.33 -5.74 -40.59
CA GLN A 307 37.39 -4.27 -40.52
C GLN A 307 36.05 -3.60 -40.87
N GLU A 308 35.29 -4.18 -41.80
CA GLU A 308 33.95 -3.70 -42.17
C GLU A 308 32.96 -3.85 -41.01
N GLU A 309 32.98 -5.01 -40.34
CA GLU A 309 32.13 -5.27 -39.17
C GLU A 309 32.50 -4.36 -37.99
N LYS A 310 33.80 -4.12 -37.73
CA LYS A 310 34.25 -3.16 -36.71
C LYS A 310 33.70 -1.76 -36.97
N ASN A 311 33.69 -1.34 -38.23
CA ASN A 311 33.15 -0.05 -38.64
C ASN A 311 31.61 0.00 -38.54
N LEU A 312 30.95 -1.15 -38.74
CA LEU A 312 29.50 -1.27 -38.66
C LEU A 312 29.01 -1.21 -37.20
N ILE A 313 29.68 -1.92 -36.29
CA ILE A 313 29.26 -2.07 -34.89
C ILE A 313 29.65 -0.88 -34.00
N LYS A 314 30.78 -0.24 -34.28
CA LYS A 314 31.25 0.87 -33.46
C LYS A 314 30.29 2.06 -33.57
N GLY A 315 29.72 2.48 -32.45
CA GLY A 315 28.75 3.57 -32.35
C GLY A 315 27.35 3.20 -32.85
N SER A 316 27.01 1.91 -32.96
CA SER A 316 25.70 1.45 -33.45
C SER A 316 24.58 1.59 -32.40
N PHE A 317 24.50 2.68 -31.65
CA PHE A 317 23.41 2.92 -30.70
C PHE A 317 23.20 4.42 -30.48
N ASP A 318 21.97 4.82 -30.16
CA ASP A 318 21.62 6.16 -29.68
C ASP A 318 21.42 6.16 -28.14
N PHE A 319 21.06 4.99 -27.59
CA PHE A 319 20.93 4.72 -26.15
C PHE A 319 21.24 3.25 -25.84
N ILE A 320 21.47 2.94 -24.56
CA ILE A 320 21.57 1.58 -24.02
C ILE A 320 20.40 1.35 -23.06
N GLY A 321 19.64 0.28 -23.32
CA GLY A 321 18.72 -0.28 -22.33
C GLY A 321 19.51 -1.15 -21.34
N LEU A 322 19.25 -0.98 -20.06
CA LEU A 322 19.90 -1.74 -19.00
C LEU A 322 18.86 -2.49 -18.17
N ASN A 323 18.99 -3.81 -18.09
CA ASN A 323 18.13 -4.67 -17.27
C ASN A 323 18.89 -5.06 -16.01
N TYR A 324 18.45 -4.62 -14.84
CA TYR A 324 19.16 -4.85 -13.59
C TYR A 324 18.26 -5.41 -12.50
N TYR A 325 18.70 -6.47 -11.85
CA TYR A 325 17.97 -7.13 -10.74
C TYR A 325 18.83 -7.37 -9.50
N THR A 326 20.12 -7.64 -9.66
CA THR A 326 20.99 -8.09 -8.56
C THR A 326 22.48 -7.81 -8.84
N THR A 327 23.32 -8.10 -7.87
CA THR A 327 24.78 -8.13 -7.98
C THR A 327 25.29 -9.39 -7.29
N SER A 328 26.45 -9.89 -7.71
CA SER A 328 27.09 -11.06 -7.10
C SER A 328 28.51 -10.74 -6.61
N TYR A 329 29.08 -11.61 -5.78
CA TYR A 329 30.51 -11.62 -5.50
C TYR A 329 31.26 -12.45 -6.55
N ALA A 330 32.42 -11.97 -6.99
CA ALA A 330 33.30 -12.71 -7.88
C ALA A 330 34.56 -13.21 -7.14
N LYS A 331 34.84 -14.50 -7.27
CA LYS A 331 36.03 -15.15 -6.70
C LYS A 331 36.87 -15.77 -7.80
N SER A 332 38.19 -15.56 -7.73
CA SER A 332 39.11 -16.11 -8.73
C SER A 332 39.20 -17.64 -8.61
N VAL A 333 39.15 -18.33 -9.75
CA VAL A 333 39.32 -19.79 -9.84
C VAL A 333 40.54 -20.11 -10.73
N PRO A 334 41.39 -21.07 -10.35
CA PRO A 334 42.51 -21.47 -11.18
C PRO A 334 42.02 -22.16 -12.46
N LEU A 335 42.78 -22.00 -13.55
CA LEU A 335 42.55 -22.74 -14.79
C LEU A 335 42.68 -24.25 -14.52
N ASN A 336 41.64 -25.01 -14.85
CA ASN A 336 41.71 -26.47 -14.89
C ASN A 336 41.98 -26.92 -16.34
N PRO A 337 43.21 -27.34 -16.68
CA PRO A 337 43.56 -27.71 -18.06
C PRO A 337 42.85 -28.99 -18.55
N ASN A 338 42.28 -29.78 -17.64
CA ASN A 338 41.58 -31.03 -17.95
C ASN A 338 40.06 -30.86 -18.03
N ALA A 339 39.51 -29.71 -17.62
CA ALA A 339 38.09 -29.44 -17.77
C ALA A 339 37.80 -29.07 -19.24
N PRO A 340 36.70 -29.57 -19.82
CA PRO A 340 36.30 -29.13 -21.14
C PRO A 340 35.95 -27.62 -21.11
N PRO A 341 36.34 -26.86 -22.14
CA PRO A 341 36.06 -25.43 -22.18
C PRO A 341 34.56 -25.18 -22.40
N HIS A 342 34.00 -24.24 -21.65
CA HIS A 342 32.66 -23.70 -21.88
C HIS A 342 32.52 -22.32 -21.25
N PHE A 343 31.54 -21.53 -21.68
CA PHE A 343 31.50 -20.09 -21.45
C PHE A 343 31.60 -19.72 -19.97
N ILE A 344 30.78 -20.31 -19.09
CA ILE A 344 30.76 -19.92 -17.66
C ILE A 344 32.09 -20.16 -16.91
N THR A 345 33.01 -20.97 -17.45
CA THR A 345 34.34 -21.21 -16.84
C THR A 345 35.45 -20.37 -17.45
N ASP A 346 35.24 -19.81 -18.64
CA ASP A 346 36.28 -19.11 -19.40
C ASP A 346 36.76 -17.82 -18.72
N ALA A 347 35.90 -17.20 -17.91
CA ALA A 347 36.25 -16.04 -17.10
C ALA A 347 37.24 -16.37 -15.96
N LEU A 348 37.51 -17.64 -15.66
CA LEU A 348 38.36 -18.07 -14.52
C LEU A 348 37.93 -17.42 -13.21
N ALA A 349 36.62 -17.27 -13.04
CA ALA A 349 35.98 -16.63 -11.91
C ALA A 349 34.62 -17.29 -11.68
N VAL A 350 34.21 -17.39 -10.42
CA VAL A 350 32.87 -17.86 -10.05
C VAL A 350 32.10 -16.73 -9.41
N GLN A 351 30.81 -16.65 -9.74
CA GLN A 351 29.87 -15.78 -9.08
C GLN A 351 29.29 -16.48 -7.86
N LEU A 352 29.18 -15.75 -6.76
CA LEU A 352 28.70 -16.23 -5.47
C LEU A 352 27.72 -15.21 -4.93
N VAL A 353 26.60 -15.67 -4.39
CA VAL A 353 25.58 -14.81 -3.79
C VAL A 353 25.84 -14.52 -2.31
N GLU A 354 26.77 -15.27 -1.69
CA GLU A 354 27.13 -15.12 -0.28
C GLU A 354 28.65 -15.01 -0.07
N LYS A 355 29.03 -14.32 1.00
CA LYS A 355 30.40 -14.22 1.50
C LYS A 355 30.46 -14.61 2.97
N GLY A 356 31.11 -15.73 3.26
CA GLY A 356 31.19 -16.27 4.62
C GLY A 356 29.83 -16.69 5.20
N GLY A 357 28.90 -17.14 4.35
CA GLY A 357 27.53 -17.50 4.74
C GLY A 357 26.59 -16.30 4.90
N ILE A 358 27.02 -15.10 4.47
CA ILE A 358 26.19 -13.88 4.50
C ILE A 358 25.83 -13.53 3.06
N PRO A 359 24.54 -13.53 2.69
CA PRO A 359 24.07 -13.06 1.39
C PRO A 359 24.46 -11.62 1.08
N ILE A 360 24.62 -11.30 -0.20
CA ILE A 360 24.94 -9.94 -0.68
C ILE A 360 23.79 -8.96 -0.42
N GLY A 361 22.56 -9.45 -0.36
CA GLY A 361 21.34 -8.71 -0.02
C GLY A 361 20.23 -9.67 0.42
N PRO A 362 19.01 -9.18 0.69
CA PRO A 362 17.85 -10.04 0.91
C PRO A 362 17.50 -10.83 -0.37
N GLN A 363 17.27 -12.14 -0.25
CA GLN A 363 16.84 -12.97 -1.38
C GLN A 363 15.36 -12.73 -1.68
N ALA A 364 15.02 -12.53 -2.95
CA ALA A 364 13.63 -12.45 -3.41
C ALA A 364 12.97 -13.84 -3.40
N GLU A 365 11.71 -13.91 -2.98
CA GLU A 365 10.96 -15.16 -3.08
C GLU A 365 10.70 -15.53 -4.54
N GLY A 366 10.56 -16.82 -4.85
CA GLY A 366 10.28 -17.28 -6.21
C GLY A 366 11.50 -17.28 -7.15
N SER A 367 12.64 -16.73 -6.72
CA SER A 367 13.88 -16.74 -7.49
C SER A 367 15.08 -17.30 -6.68
N PRO A 368 15.89 -18.21 -7.26
CA PRO A 368 17.09 -18.70 -6.59
C PRO A 368 18.29 -17.75 -6.71
N PHE A 369 18.20 -16.69 -7.52
CA PHE A 369 19.36 -15.85 -7.87
C PHE A 369 19.15 -14.34 -7.68
N ILE A 370 17.92 -13.85 -7.47
CA ILE A 370 17.67 -12.43 -7.23
C ILE A 370 17.89 -12.10 -5.76
N TYR A 371 18.85 -11.23 -5.50
CA TYR A 371 19.14 -10.66 -4.19
C TYR A 371 19.08 -9.14 -4.31
N THR A 372 18.22 -8.50 -3.54
CA THR A 372 18.00 -7.05 -3.62
C THR A 372 19.27 -6.32 -3.21
N TYR A 373 19.92 -5.67 -4.16
CA TYR A 373 21.16 -4.93 -3.90
C TYR A 373 21.24 -3.59 -4.67
N PRO A 374 20.41 -2.59 -4.32
CA PRO A 374 20.30 -1.33 -5.07
C PRO A 374 21.63 -0.57 -5.26
N VAL A 375 22.55 -0.69 -4.30
CA VAL A 375 23.91 -0.09 -4.38
C VAL A 375 24.68 -0.60 -5.60
N GLY A 376 24.46 -1.86 -6.00
CA GLY A 376 25.09 -2.45 -7.19
C GLY A 376 24.65 -1.74 -8.48
N LEU A 377 23.38 -1.32 -8.57
CA LEU A 377 22.89 -0.54 -9.71
C LEU A 377 23.60 0.81 -9.81
N GLU A 378 23.75 1.53 -8.69
CA GLU A 378 24.49 2.80 -8.68
C GLU A 378 25.95 2.62 -9.13
N LYS A 379 26.61 1.56 -8.65
CA LYS A 379 27.99 1.24 -9.03
C LYS A 379 28.10 0.87 -10.51
N LEU A 380 27.17 0.07 -11.03
CA LEU A 380 27.10 -0.28 -12.44
C LEU A 380 26.87 0.97 -13.31
N LEU A 381 25.97 1.86 -12.92
CA LEU A 381 25.70 3.09 -13.65
C LEU A 381 26.92 4.02 -13.71
N ASN A 382 27.64 4.17 -12.60
CA ASN A 382 28.90 4.90 -12.59
C ASN A 382 29.98 4.19 -13.43
N PHE A 383 30.05 2.85 -13.37
CA PHE A 383 30.95 2.07 -14.21
C PHE A 383 30.69 2.31 -15.71
N MET A 384 29.41 2.29 -16.13
CA MET A 384 29.00 2.58 -17.50
C MET A 384 29.42 3.99 -17.93
N LYS A 385 29.23 4.98 -17.05
CA LYS A 385 29.69 6.35 -17.28
C LYS A 385 31.20 6.43 -17.50
N ASP A 386 31.96 5.81 -16.62
CA ASP A 386 33.42 5.96 -16.56
C ASP A 386 34.16 5.14 -17.64
N ASN A 387 33.57 4.05 -18.13
CA ASN A 387 34.23 3.11 -19.04
C ASN A 387 33.73 3.16 -20.49
N TYR A 388 32.53 3.72 -20.75
CA TYR A 388 31.85 3.59 -22.05
C TYR A 388 31.34 4.92 -22.64
N ASP A 389 32.06 6.01 -22.40
CA ASP A 389 31.77 7.34 -22.95
C ASP A 389 30.40 7.90 -22.54
N SER A 390 29.99 7.63 -21.29
CA SER A 390 28.77 8.15 -20.68
C SER A 390 27.50 8.04 -21.56
N PRO A 391 27.13 6.81 -21.96
CA PRO A 391 26.03 6.60 -22.90
C PRO A 391 24.71 7.10 -22.30
N LYS A 392 23.75 7.44 -23.17
CA LYS A 392 22.35 7.62 -22.75
C LYS A 392 21.80 6.28 -22.29
N ILE A 393 21.26 6.21 -21.07
CA ILE A 393 20.80 4.96 -20.46
C ILE A 393 19.30 5.06 -20.16
N TYR A 394 18.57 4.00 -20.48
CA TYR A 394 17.25 3.72 -19.89
C TYR A 394 17.40 2.47 -19.02
N ILE A 395 16.94 2.51 -17.77
CA ILE A 395 16.73 1.27 -17.02
C ILE A 395 15.49 0.63 -17.63
N ALA A 396 15.71 -0.35 -18.50
CA ALA A 396 14.68 -0.92 -19.36
C ALA A 396 13.94 -2.08 -18.66
N GLU A 397 14.57 -2.67 -17.65
CA GLU A 397 13.96 -3.58 -16.67
C GLU A 397 14.63 -3.42 -15.32
N ASN A 398 13.81 -3.44 -14.28
CA ASN A 398 14.20 -3.62 -12.90
C ASN A 398 12.96 -4.09 -12.14
N GLY A 399 13.14 -5.03 -11.21
CA GLY A 399 12.03 -5.57 -10.44
C GLY A 399 12.49 -6.53 -9.36
N ILE A 400 11.53 -7.08 -8.63
CA ILE A 400 11.75 -8.13 -7.63
C ILE A 400 10.58 -9.12 -7.65
N THR A 401 10.90 -10.39 -7.45
CA THR A 401 9.94 -11.49 -7.45
C THR A 401 9.33 -11.74 -6.08
N GLU A 402 8.07 -12.16 -6.09
CA GLU A 402 7.48 -12.98 -5.04
C GLU A 402 7.26 -14.41 -5.53
N ALA A 403 7.10 -15.37 -4.61
CA ALA A 403 6.72 -16.73 -4.99
C ALA A 403 5.20 -16.86 -5.22
N ASN A 404 4.82 -17.56 -6.28
CA ASN A 404 3.46 -18.05 -6.48
C ASN A 404 3.23 -19.31 -5.64
N LYS A 405 2.89 -19.09 -4.37
CA LYS A 405 2.67 -20.17 -3.38
C LYS A 405 1.27 -20.77 -3.56
N LYS A 406 1.19 -22.10 -3.62
CA LYS A 406 -0.10 -22.81 -3.65
C LYS A 406 -0.87 -22.55 -2.34
N ASN A 407 -2.16 -22.20 -2.46
CA ASN A 407 -3.09 -21.95 -1.35
C ASN A 407 -2.83 -20.67 -0.52
N VAL A 408 -2.09 -19.69 -1.06
CA VAL A 408 -2.02 -18.36 -0.43
C VAL A 408 -3.32 -17.61 -0.64
N LYS A 409 -3.83 -16.96 0.41
CA LYS A 409 -5.02 -16.11 0.32
C LYS A 409 -4.72 -14.92 -0.59
N LEU A 410 -5.72 -14.45 -1.32
CA LEU A 410 -5.57 -13.33 -2.24
C LEU A 410 -5.02 -12.08 -1.53
N GLU A 411 -5.51 -11.73 -0.34
CA GLU A 411 -4.97 -10.61 0.46
C GLU A 411 -3.47 -10.74 0.72
N GLU A 412 -3.00 -11.94 1.07
CA GLU A 412 -1.59 -12.21 1.32
C GLU A 412 -0.77 -12.14 0.02
N ALA A 413 -1.36 -12.52 -1.12
CA ALA A 413 -0.72 -12.39 -2.43
C ALA A 413 -0.64 -10.94 -2.92
N LEU A 414 -1.51 -10.04 -2.43
CA LEU A 414 -1.59 -8.61 -2.74
C LEU A 414 -0.77 -7.73 -1.78
N PHE A 415 -0.43 -8.23 -0.60
CA PHE A 415 0.42 -7.53 0.36
C PHE A 415 1.90 -7.75 0.03
N ASP A 416 2.50 -6.78 -0.66
CA ASP A 416 3.89 -6.88 -1.15
C ASP A 416 4.74 -5.64 -0.80
N PRO A 417 5.04 -5.43 0.49
CA PRO A 417 5.87 -4.30 0.93
C PRO A 417 7.33 -4.41 0.43
N HIS A 418 7.80 -5.62 0.12
CA HIS A 418 9.17 -5.86 -0.34
C HIS A 418 9.39 -5.32 -1.76
N ARG A 419 8.40 -5.45 -2.66
CA ARG A 419 8.43 -4.81 -3.97
C ARG A 419 8.51 -3.29 -3.87
N ILE A 420 7.75 -2.69 -2.95
CA ILE A 420 7.78 -1.24 -2.72
C ILE A 420 9.17 -0.79 -2.28
N ASP A 421 9.71 -1.40 -1.22
CA ASP A 421 11.03 -1.08 -0.68
C ASP A 421 12.13 -1.21 -1.75
N SER A 422 12.10 -2.30 -2.52
CA SER A 422 13.05 -2.53 -3.61
C SER A 422 12.99 -1.44 -4.67
N ILE A 423 11.79 -1.07 -5.14
CA ILE A 423 11.62 -0.04 -6.17
C ILE A 423 12.12 1.31 -5.67
N LEU A 424 11.70 1.74 -4.48
CA LEU A 424 12.10 3.04 -3.91
C LEU A 424 13.62 3.14 -3.76
N ARG A 425 14.26 2.10 -3.23
CA ARG A 425 15.72 2.09 -3.07
C ARG A 425 16.45 2.08 -4.42
N HIS A 426 15.99 1.34 -5.43
CA HIS A 426 16.60 1.39 -6.76
C HIS A 426 16.45 2.77 -7.41
N LEU A 427 15.29 3.42 -7.27
CA LEU A 427 15.06 4.78 -7.75
C LEU A 427 15.97 5.80 -7.06
N TYR A 428 16.13 5.70 -5.74
CA TYR A 428 17.08 6.54 -5.00
C TYR A 428 18.50 6.39 -5.53
N ARG A 429 18.94 5.16 -5.84
CA ARG A 429 20.26 4.87 -6.40
C ARG A 429 20.43 5.39 -7.82
N ILE A 430 19.39 5.31 -8.65
CA ILE A 430 19.36 5.94 -9.97
C ILE A 430 19.48 7.47 -9.84
N HIS A 431 18.75 8.09 -8.91
CA HIS A 431 18.83 9.52 -8.63
C HIS A 431 20.25 9.95 -8.22
N ASN A 432 20.90 9.20 -7.35
CA ASN A 432 22.29 9.45 -6.98
C ASN A 432 23.25 9.32 -8.16
N ALA A 433 23.06 8.31 -9.02
CA ALA A 433 23.83 8.17 -10.24
C ALA A 433 23.64 9.38 -11.18
N ILE A 434 22.41 9.89 -11.34
CA ILE A 434 22.11 11.09 -12.13
C ILE A 434 22.80 12.32 -11.53
N LYS A 435 22.74 12.52 -10.21
CA LYS A 435 23.48 13.58 -9.50
C LYS A 435 24.99 13.49 -9.71
N ASN A 436 25.51 12.26 -9.83
CA ASN A 436 26.92 11.98 -10.14
C ASN A 436 27.25 12.06 -11.64
N GLY A 437 26.33 12.59 -12.47
CA GLY A 437 26.54 12.87 -13.88
C GLY A 437 26.28 11.69 -14.83
N VAL A 438 25.69 10.58 -14.35
CA VAL A 438 25.27 9.49 -15.24
C VAL A 438 24.05 9.93 -16.06
N ASN A 439 24.07 9.68 -17.37
CA ASN A 439 23.03 10.10 -18.31
C ASN A 439 21.83 9.13 -18.37
N VAL A 440 21.16 8.92 -17.24
CA VAL A 440 19.94 8.09 -17.17
C VAL A 440 18.72 8.92 -17.56
N LYS A 441 17.88 8.38 -18.45
CA LYS A 441 16.70 9.04 -19.02
C LYS A 441 15.36 8.42 -18.66
N GLY A 442 15.36 7.20 -18.11
CA GLY A 442 14.12 6.57 -17.70
C GLY A 442 14.32 5.32 -16.86
N TYR A 443 13.20 4.88 -16.29
CA TYR A 443 13.04 3.69 -15.48
C TYR A 443 11.76 2.96 -15.89
N MET A 444 11.90 1.70 -16.27
CA MET A 444 10.82 0.80 -16.66
C MET A 444 10.79 -0.39 -15.71
N TYR A 445 9.73 -0.48 -14.92
CA TYR A 445 9.56 -1.59 -13.98
C TYR A 445 9.19 -2.88 -14.74
N TRP A 446 9.81 -3.98 -14.34
CA TRP A 446 9.50 -5.34 -14.78
C TRP A 446 8.74 -6.06 -13.67
N THR A 447 7.43 -6.31 -13.77
CA THR A 447 6.49 -6.12 -14.90
C THR A 447 5.17 -5.47 -14.45
N PRO A 448 4.30 -4.98 -15.35
CA PRO A 448 2.98 -4.54 -14.93
C PRO A 448 2.13 -5.70 -14.41
N PHE A 449 2.22 -6.91 -14.97
CA PHE A 449 1.37 -8.05 -14.60
C PHE A 449 2.23 -9.27 -14.31
N ASP A 450 1.85 -10.10 -13.34
CA ASP A 450 2.47 -11.42 -13.20
C ASP A 450 2.34 -12.18 -14.52
N ASP A 451 3.44 -12.74 -15.04
CA ASP A 451 3.49 -13.34 -16.38
C ASP A 451 4.19 -14.70 -16.39
N PHE A 452 4.44 -15.26 -17.59
CA PHE A 452 5.19 -16.50 -17.74
C PHE A 452 6.70 -16.20 -17.75
N GLU A 453 7.40 -16.54 -16.68
CA GLU A 453 8.81 -16.24 -16.45
C GLU A 453 9.73 -17.37 -16.95
N LEU A 454 9.60 -17.68 -18.23
CA LEU A 454 10.51 -18.58 -18.97
C LEU A 454 10.68 -19.95 -18.29
N GLU A 455 11.89 -20.35 -17.89
CA GLU A 455 12.15 -21.61 -17.20
C GLU A 455 11.48 -21.70 -15.82
N GLY A 456 11.16 -20.57 -15.19
CA GLY A 456 10.44 -20.50 -13.91
C GLY A 456 8.94 -20.78 -14.04
N GLY A 457 8.39 -20.74 -15.25
CA GLY A 457 6.94 -20.85 -15.48
C GLY A 457 6.19 -19.72 -14.79
N TYR A 458 5.12 -20.05 -14.05
CA TYR A 458 4.36 -19.06 -13.27
C TYR A 458 4.75 -19.04 -11.79
N ILE A 459 5.90 -19.60 -11.42
CA ILE A 459 6.40 -19.59 -10.02
C ILE A 459 6.85 -18.19 -9.60
N PRO A 460 7.70 -17.48 -10.35
CA PRO A 460 8.10 -16.13 -9.99
C PRO A 460 7.00 -15.14 -10.37
N ARG A 461 6.65 -14.23 -9.45
CA ARG A 461 5.67 -13.17 -9.65
C ARG A 461 6.37 -11.81 -9.63
N PHE A 462 6.49 -11.16 -10.77
CA PHE A 462 7.10 -9.83 -10.89
C PHE A 462 6.11 -8.67 -10.92
N GLY A 463 4.82 -8.96 -11.10
CA GLY A 463 3.80 -7.99 -11.47
C GLY A 463 3.57 -6.91 -10.43
N LEU A 464 3.21 -5.71 -10.91
CA LEU A 464 2.56 -4.68 -10.08
C LEU A 464 1.06 -4.97 -9.92
N TYR A 465 0.49 -5.77 -10.81
CA TYR A 465 -0.79 -6.42 -10.67
C TYR A 465 -0.60 -7.92 -10.54
N TYR A 466 -1.25 -8.47 -9.52
CA TYR A 466 -1.45 -9.90 -9.38
C TYR A 466 -2.32 -10.43 -10.51
N THR A 467 -1.86 -11.49 -11.19
CA THR A 467 -2.67 -12.22 -12.18
C THR A 467 -3.24 -13.48 -11.56
N ASP A 468 -4.57 -13.56 -11.41
CA ASP A 468 -5.23 -14.76 -10.91
C ASP A 468 -5.38 -15.81 -12.04
N TYR A 469 -4.42 -16.73 -12.10
CA TYR A 469 -4.42 -17.84 -13.06
C TYR A 469 -5.59 -18.81 -12.91
N ASN A 470 -6.29 -18.81 -11.78
CA ASN A 470 -7.44 -19.68 -11.51
C ASN A 470 -8.79 -18.98 -11.73
N ASN A 471 -8.81 -17.65 -11.78
CA ASN A 471 -10.02 -16.85 -11.92
C ASN A 471 -9.96 -15.96 -13.18
N ASN A 472 -10.09 -16.58 -14.35
CA ASN A 472 -10.22 -15.91 -15.65
C ASN A 472 -9.12 -14.86 -15.93
N LEU A 473 -7.91 -15.08 -15.39
CA LEU A 473 -6.77 -14.17 -15.51
C LEU A 473 -7.14 -12.75 -15.05
N THR A 474 -7.92 -12.61 -13.97
CA THR A 474 -8.23 -11.28 -13.42
C THR A 474 -6.95 -10.60 -12.92
N ARG A 475 -6.83 -9.30 -13.15
CA ARG A 475 -5.71 -8.48 -12.68
C ARG A 475 -6.15 -7.72 -11.44
N GLN A 476 -5.35 -7.76 -10.39
CA GLN A 476 -5.63 -7.08 -9.13
C GLN A 476 -4.41 -6.29 -8.69
N CYS A 477 -4.60 -5.01 -8.35
CA CYS A 477 -3.49 -4.15 -7.99
C CYS A 477 -2.91 -4.66 -6.66
N ILE A 478 -1.61 -4.93 -6.65
CA ILE A 478 -0.88 -5.13 -5.40
C ILE A 478 -0.90 -3.79 -4.67
N GLU A 479 -1.03 -3.80 -3.33
CA GLU A 479 -1.06 -2.57 -2.52
C GLU A 479 0.27 -1.82 -2.68
N LEU A 480 0.37 -0.98 -3.72
CA LEU A 480 1.58 -0.25 -4.09
C LEU A 480 1.33 1.24 -3.88
N ASP A 481 1.90 1.81 -2.81
CA ASP A 481 2.14 3.25 -2.72
C ASP A 481 3.63 3.54 -2.98
N LEU A 482 3.97 3.65 -4.26
CA LEU A 482 5.33 3.88 -4.73
C LEU A 482 5.72 5.36 -4.85
N GLY A 483 4.84 6.30 -4.50
CA GLY A 483 5.08 7.73 -4.79
C GLY A 483 5.35 8.07 -6.28
N LEU A 484 5.16 7.10 -7.17
CA LEU A 484 5.34 7.19 -8.63
C LEU A 484 4.01 7.21 -9.39
N LYS A 485 2.89 6.91 -8.72
CA LYS A 485 1.55 6.90 -9.31
C LYS A 485 1.10 8.32 -9.62
N ASN A 486 0.89 8.55 -10.90
CA ASN A 486 0.12 9.65 -11.45
C ASN A 486 -0.74 9.04 -12.57
N GLY A 487 -1.71 8.18 -12.23
CA GLY A 487 -2.66 7.74 -13.25
C GLY A 487 -3.58 6.52 -13.13
N THR A 488 -4.14 6.04 -11.97
CA THR A 488 -5.23 4.99 -11.73
C THR A 488 -4.96 3.52 -11.21
N ALA A 489 -5.95 2.60 -11.27
CA ALA A 489 -6.16 1.34 -10.51
C ALA A 489 -6.63 1.50 -9.07
N SER A 490 -7.90 1.89 -9.03
CA SER A 490 -8.92 1.76 -7.98
C SER A 490 -8.46 1.93 -6.53
N CYS A 491 -7.67 2.95 -6.27
CA CYS A 491 -8.06 3.97 -5.30
C CYS A 491 -8.27 5.21 -6.16
N ASP A 492 -9.48 5.79 -6.16
CA ASP A 492 -9.77 6.98 -6.97
C ASP A 492 -8.61 7.98 -6.81
N GLU A 493 -8.02 8.48 -7.90
CA GLU A 493 -6.92 9.47 -7.84
C GLU A 493 -7.29 10.74 -7.07
N GLU A 494 -8.58 10.96 -6.81
CA GLU A 494 -9.03 12.01 -5.91
C GLU A 494 -8.75 11.69 -4.41
N GLU A 495 -8.53 10.43 -4.00
CA GLU A 495 -8.33 10.04 -2.60
C GLU A 495 -7.06 10.63 -1.98
N LEU A 496 -5.94 10.51 -2.70
CA LEU A 496 -4.60 10.88 -2.20
C LEU A 496 -4.16 12.29 -2.61
N ASN A 497 -4.95 12.98 -3.44
CA ASN A 497 -4.74 14.37 -3.84
C ASN A 497 -5.57 15.38 -3.04
N ILE A 498 -6.29 14.93 -2.00
CA ILE A 498 -7.08 15.82 -1.16
C ILE A 498 -6.15 16.86 -0.50
N LYS A 499 -6.48 18.13 -0.68
CA LYS A 499 -5.78 19.27 -0.09
C LYS A 499 -6.67 19.94 0.92
N ARG A 500 -6.06 20.64 1.87
CA ARG A 500 -6.78 21.51 2.80
C ARG A 500 -7.74 22.48 2.09
N SER A 501 -7.40 22.92 0.89
CA SER A 501 -8.21 23.82 0.05
C SER A 501 -9.46 23.20 -0.57
N ASP A 502 -9.58 21.87 -0.57
CA ASP A 502 -10.72 21.18 -1.19
C ASP A 502 -11.95 21.20 -0.27
N PHE A 503 -11.72 21.40 1.03
CA PHE A 503 -12.78 21.56 2.02
C PHE A 503 -13.26 23.02 2.09
N PRO A 504 -14.52 23.25 2.49
CA PRO A 504 -15.04 24.58 2.74
C PRO A 504 -14.12 25.42 3.63
N SER A 505 -14.08 26.74 3.41
CA SER A 505 -13.23 27.64 4.19
C SER A 505 -13.61 27.69 5.67
N ASP A 506 -14.87 27.39 6.02
CA ASP A 506 -15.38 27.23 7.38
C ASP A 506 -15.21 25.82 7.95
N PHE A 507 -14.67 24.86 7.19
CA PHE A 507 -14.43 23.49 7.67
C PHE A 507 -13.29 23.47 8.70
N ALA A 508 -13.56 22.90 9.87
CA ALA A 508 -12.62 22.84 10.99
C ALA A 508 -11.75 21.59 10.93
N PHE A 509 -10.45 21.76 11.14
CA PHE A 509 -9.52 20.65 11.35
C PHE A 509 -9.00 20.71 12.77
N GLY A 510 -8.89 19.56 13.42
CA GLY A 510 -8.46 19.48 14.79
C GLY A 510 -7.91 18.12 15.17
N VAL A 511 -7.63 18.00 16.45
CA VAL A 511 -7.23 16.76 17.11
C VAL A 511 -8.12 16.61 18.33
N ALA A 512 -8.52 15.37 18.64
CA ALA A 512 -9.36 15.03 19.78
C ALA A 512 -8.54 14.25 20.81
N THR A 513 -8.87 14.43 22.07
CA THR A 513 -8.26 13.71 23.19
C THR A 513 -9.30 13.55 24.29
N ALA A 514 -9.14 12.55 25.14
CA ALA A 514 -9.94 12.39 26.34
C ALA A 514 -9.04 12.39 27.56
N ALA A 515 -9.51 13.08 28.57
CA ALA A 515 -8.65 13.40 29.69
C ALA A 515 -8.37 12.24 30.63
N GLY A 516 -9.35 11.33 30.73
CA GLY A 516 -9.20 10.01 31.33
C GLY A 516 -7.96 9.25 30.83
N GLN A 517 -7.56 9.55 29.58
CA GLN A 517 -6.52 8.85 28.86
C GLN A 517 -5.18 9.59 28.86
N ILE A 518 -5.16 10.92 29.14
CA ILE A 518 -3.94 11.74 29.05
C ILE A 518 -3.49 12.48 30.32
N GLU A 519 -4.34 12.71 31.33
CA GLU A 519 -4.00 13.64 32.41
C GLU A 519 -3.21 13.05 33.58
N GLY A 520 -3.45 11.80 33.97
CA GLY A 520 -2.56 11.09 34.90
C GLY A 520 -2.39 11.71 36.31
N ALA A 521 -3.38 12.43 36.87
CA ALA A 521 -3.39 13.07 38.22
C ALA A 521 -4.56 12.71 39.26
N ALA A 522 -4.99 11.45 39.46
CA ALA A 522 -6.23 11.03 40.15
C ALA A 522 -6.30 11.39 41.61
N ASN A 523 -5.13 11.45 42.24
CA ASN A 523 -4.99 11.71 43.66
C ASN A 523 -4.42 13.12 43.91
N GLU A 524 -4.37 13.96 42.88
CA GLU A 524 -3.85 15.33 42.92
C GLU A 524 -4.99 16.33 42.61
N GLY A 525 -4.73 17.64 42.74
CA GLY A 525 -5.68 18.67 42.29
C GLY A 525 -6.99 18.72 43.08
N GLY A 526 -7.01 18.12 44.28
CA GLY A 526 -8.22 17.90 45.08
C GLY A 526 -9.17 16.82 44.57
N ARG A 527 -8.84 16.13 43.46
CA ARG A 527 -9.72 15.23 42.67
C ARG A 527 -10.41 14.14 43.51
N GLY A 528 -11.73 14.00 43.35
CA GLY A 528 -12.52 12.91 43.94
C GLY A 528 -12.51 11.68 43.01
N PRO A 529 -12.71 10.47 43.55
CA PRO A 529 -12.63 9.26 42.74
C PRO A 529 -13.75 9.20 41.70
N SER A 530 -13.41 8.70 40.53
CA SER A 530 -14.33 8.40 39.45
C SER A 530 -14.67 6.91 39.37
N ILE A 531 -15.67 6.54 38.58
CA ILE A 531 -16.04 5.13 38.41
C ILE A 531 -14.89 4.31 37.80
N TRP A 532 -14.05 4.94 36.98
CA TRP A 532 -12.88 4.29 36.41
C TRP A 532 -11.74 4.11 37.41
N ASP A 533 -11.48 5.08 38.30
CA ASP A 533 -10.44 4.93 39.32
C ASP A 533 -10.70 3.74 40.25
N ASN A 534 -11.98 3.56 40.62
CA ASN A 534 -12.39 2.43 41.45
C ASN A 534 -12.36 1.13 40.66
N PHE A 535 -12.88 1.12 39.43
CA PHE A 535 -12.91 -0.07 38.60
C PHE A 535 -11.50 -0.64 38.36
N THR A 536 -10.51 0.20 38.06
CA THR A 536 -9.13 -0.28 37.83
C THR A 536 -8.43 -0.74 39.11
N GLN A 537 -8.83 -0.22 40.28
CA GLN A 537 -8.36 -0.72 41.59
C GLN A 537 -9.00 -2.05 41.99
N GLU A 538 -10.29 -2.26 41.67
CA GLU A 538 -11.02 -3.48 42.05
C GLU A 538 -10.65 -4.70 41.21
N TYR A 539 -10.18 -4.49 39.97
CA TYR A 539 -9.73 -5.55 39.07
C TYR A 539 -8.22 -5.43 38.74
N PRO A 540 -7.32 -5.49 39.75
CA PRO A 540 -5.88 -5.35 39.54
C PRO A 540 -5.33 -6.62 38.89
N GLY A 541 -4.61 -6.47 37.78
CA GLY A 541 -4.10 -7.59 36.98
C GLY A 541 -4.87 -7.86 35.68
N PHE A 542 -5.92 -7.10 35.39
CA PHE A 542 -6.36 -6.91 34.00
C PHE A 542 -5.58 -5.78 33.31
N TRP A 543 -4.90 -4.87 34.04
CA TRP A 543 -4.21 -3.69 33.48
C TRP A 543 -2.91 -3.31 34.22
N THR A 544 -1.95 -2.73 33.49
CA THR A 544 -0.75 -2.05 34.01
C THR A 544 -1.00 -0.54 34.19
N THR A 545 -1.25 -0.16 35.46
CA THR A 545 -1.02 1.14 36.14
C THR A 545 -1.58 2.48 35.61
N LEU A 546 -2.36 3.10 36.51
CA LEU A 546 -2.77 4.51 36.71
C LEU A 546 -3.86 5.10 35.79
N THR A 547 -5.05 5.31 36.37
CA THR A 547 -6.23 5.95 35.75
C THR A 547 -6.58 7.21 36.51
N ILE A 548 -6.83 8.31 35.78
CA ILE A 548 -7.12 9.65 36.29
C ILE A 548 -8.06 10.32 35.28
N SER A 549 -9.20 10.82 35.74
CA SER A 549 -10.25 11.47 34.93
C SER A 549 -10.28 12.99 34.96
N MET A 550 -10.73 13.62 33.87
CA MET A 550 -11.40 14.93 33.95
C MET A 550 -12.87 14.72 34.27
N GLU A 551 -13.30 15.33 35.36
CA GLU A 551 -14.34 16.37 35.35
C GLU A 551 -13.83 17.44 36.33
N LEU A 552 -14.36 18.68 36.30
CA LEU A 552 -14.28 19.46 37.54
C LEU A 552 -14.98 18.60 38.60
N ILE A 553 -14.27 18.10 39.60
CA ILE A 553 -14.92 17.47 40.75
C ILE A 553 -16.01 18.42 41.21
N ILE A 554 -17.18 17.88 41.53
CA ILE A 554 -17.62 17.99 42.92
C ILE A 554 -18.59 16.88 43.41
N ILE A 555 -18.38 16.50 44.68
CA ILE A 555 -19.33 16.04 45.74
C ILE A 555 -19.66 14.52 45.84
N LYS A 556 -19.33 13.98 47.02
CA LYS A 556 -20.04 12.88 47.72
C LYS A 556 -21.58 13.03 47.63
N PRO A 557 -22.37 11.97 47.80
CA PRO A 557 -23.81 12.00 47.58
C PRO A 557 -24.63 13.21 48.10
N ILE A 558 -25.35 13.90 47.19
CA ILE A 558 -26.23 15.07 47.46
C ILE A 558 -27.59 14.68 48.08
N GLN A 559 -27.87 15.01 49.34
CA GLN A 559 -29.26 15.16 49.77
C GLN A 559 -29.81 16.50 49.24
N GLU A 560 -30.93 16.45 48.52
CA GLU A 560 -31.82 17.61 48.26
C GLU A 560 -31.28 18.77 47.37
N GLY A 561 -30.75 18.47 46.18
CA GLY A 561 -30.83 19.40 45.02
C GLY A 561 -30.13 20.76 45.13
N SER A 562 -29.01 20.89 45.87
CA SER A 562 -28.12 22.06 45.80
C SER A 562 -26.62 21.69 45.90
N LEU A 563 -25.75 22.46 45.22
CA LEU A 563 -24.27 22.36 45.11
C LEU A 563 -23.56 22.51 46.48
N SER A 564 -23.77 21.60 47.43
CA SER A 564 -23.45 21.80 48.85
C SER A 564 -22.14 21.17 49.37
N GLY A 565 -21.39 20.41 48.57
CA GLY A 565 -20.08 19.81 48.97
C GLY A 565 -18.83 20.52 48.48
N GLY A 566 -18.97 21.74 47.95
CA GLY A 566 -17.88 22.71 47.71
C GLY A 566 -17.05 22.49 46.44
N LEU A 567 -17.01 23.50 45.56
CA LEU A 567 -16.31 23.48 44.25
C LEU A 567 -14.83 23.07 44.33
N ASN A 568 -14.35 22.25 43.38
CA ASN A 568 -12.90 22.08 43.19
C ASN A 568 -12.30 23.26 42.43
N GLN A 569 -11.74 24.21 43.17
CA GLN A 569 -11.14 25.39 42.56
C GLN A 569 -9.90 25.04 41.72
N GLU A 570 -9.07 24.06 42.13
CA GLU A 570 -7.87 23.70 41.37
C GLU A 570 -8.22 23.10 40.00
N GLY A 571 -9.24 22.23 39.95
CA GLY A 571 -9.77 21.73 38.68
C GLY A 571 -10.41 22.83 37.83
N ILE A 572 -11.11 23.79 38.46
CA ILE A 572 -11.66 24.96 37.74
C ILE A 572 -10.54 25.75 37.07
N ASP A 573 -9.49 26.04 37.82
CA ASP A 573 -8.34 26.86 37.40
C ASP A 573 -7.56 26.14 36.30
N HIS A 574 -7.36 24.83 36.41
CA HIS A 574 -6.72 24.01 35.37
C HIS A 574 -7.37 24.18 34.00
N TYR A 575 -8.70 24.00 33.89
CA TYR A 575 -9.36 24.16 32.59
C TYR A 575 -9.45 25.61 32.15
N ASN A 576 -9.53 26.56 33.09
CA ASN A 576 -9.43 27.98 32.73
C ASN A 576 -8.11 28.26 32.03
N ASP A 577 -7.01 27.78 32.59
CA ASP A 577 -5.66 27.95 32.04
C ASP A 577 -5.51 27.22 30.71
N LEU A 578 -5.99 25.97 30.60
CA LEU A 578 -5.99 25.22 29.34
C LEU A 578 -6.78 25.95 28.25
N ILE A 579 -8.01 26.36 28.52
CA ILE A 579 -8.87 27.09 27.58
C ILE A 579 -8.21 28.42 27.17
N ASN A 580 -7.64 29.14 28.13
CA ASN A 580 -6.93 30.40 27.86
C ASN A 580 -5.72 30.17 26.96
N GLU A 581 -4.93 29.13 27.22
CA GLU A 581 -3.73 28.84 26.44
C GLU A 581 -4.07 28.35 25.03
N LEU A 582 -5.12 27.54 24.87
CA LEU A 582 -5.64 27.16 23.55
C LEU A 582 -6.02 28.40 22.73
N ILE A 583 -6.85 29.28 23.30
CA ILE A 583 -7.30 30.50 22.62
C ILE A 583 -6.15 31.44 22.30
N LYS A 584 -5.20 31.60 23.23
CA LYS A 584 -3.98 32.40 23.05
C LYS A 584 -3.14 31.92 21.86
N ASN A 585 -3.16 30.62 21.57
CA ASN A 585 -2.49 30.01 20.43
C ASN A 585 -3.39 29.86 19.19
N GLY A 586 -4.56 30.50 19.18
CA GLY A 586 -5.49 30.48 18.04
C GLY A 586 -6.24 29.16 17.85
N ILE A 587 -6.26 28.30 18.87
CA ILE A 587 -6.97 27.02 18.86
C ILE A 587 -8.35 27.23 19.49
N THR A 588 -9.40 26.81 18.79
CA THR A 588 -10.77 26.91 19.30
C THR A 588 -11.10 25.70 20.16
N PRO A 589 -11.49 25.87 21.44
CA PRO A 589 -11.88 24.76 22.29
C PRO A 589 -13.22 24.14 21.84
N PHE A 590 -13.22 22.82 21.70
CA PHE A 590 -14.40 21.98 21.52
C PHE A 590 -14.48 21.04 22.72
N VAL A 591 -15.48 21.24 23.59
CA VAL A 591 -15.45 20.66 24.94
C VAL A 591 -16.53 19.61 25.11
N THR A 592 -16.11 18.42 25.52
CA THR A 592 -16.99 17.33 25.95
C THR A 592 -17.22 17.41 27.46
N LEU A 593 -18.49 17.39 27.89
CA LEU A 593 -18.84 17.45 29.31
C LEU A 593 -18.66 16.09 30.00
N LEU A 594 -19.10 15.00 29.36
CA LEU A 594 -19.01 13.64 29.89
C LEU A 594 -18.39 12.67 28.87
N HIS A 595 -17.26 12.06 29.22
CA HIS A 595 -16.53 11.10 28.38
C HIS A 595 -16.27 9.80 29.16
N PHE A 596 -17.26 8.89 29.16
CA PHE A 596 -17.24 7.57 29.82
C PHE A 596 -17.02 7.53 31.33
N ASP A 597 -16.70 8.65 31.96
CA ASP A 597 -16.34 8.70 33.35
C ASP A 597 -17.21 9.65 34.14
N SER A 598 -17.71 9.18 35.27
CA SER A 598 -18.61 9.91 36.16
C SER A 598 -18.12 9.81 37.59
N PRO A 599 -18.52 10.74 38.49
CA PRO A 599 -18.07 10.69 39.87
C PRO A 599 -18.55 9.41 40.56
N GLN A 600 -17.62 8.68 41.21
CA GLN A 600 -17.94 7.45 41.94
C GLN A 600 -19.02 7.69 43.00
N ALA A 601 -19.04 8.89 43.58
CA ALA A 601 -20.05 9.30 44.55
C ALA A 601 -21.49 9.16 44.04
N LEU A 602 -21.75 9.40 42.74
CA LEU A 602 -23.07 9.24 42.15
C LEU A 602 -23.42 7.75 41.95
N GLN A 603 -22.41 6.95 41.59
CA GLN A 603 -22.53 5.49 41.51
C GLN A 603 -22.90 4.89 42.87
N ASP A 604 -22.17 5.26 43.93
CA ASP A 604 -22.41 4.76 45.29
C ASP A 604 -23.77 5.18 45.86
N LYS A 605 -24.22 6.39 45.52
CA LYS A 605 -25.45 6.98 46.06
C LYS A 605 -26.72 6.31 45.57
N TYR A 606 -26.82 6.17 44.25
CA TYR A 606 -28.06 5.81 43.58
C TYR A 606 -27.86 4.94 42.35
N GLY A 607 -26.63 4.47 42.09
CA GLY A 607 -26.31 3.63 40.93
C GLY A 607 -25.98 4.42 39.65
N GLY A 608 -25.58 5.69 39.77
CA GLY A 608 -25.13 6.49 38.62
C GLY A 608 -26.21 6.66 37.56
N ALA A 609 -25.86 6.44 36.30
CA ALA A 609 -26.75 6.65 35.15
C ALA A 609 -27.96 5.69 35.09
N LEU A 610 -28.03 4.67 35.96
CA LEU A 610 -29.24 3.84 36.12
C LEU A 610 -30.41 4.60 36.74
N ASN A 611 -30.14 5.69 37.47
CA ASN A 611 -31.15 6.44 38.19
C ASN A 611 -31.43 7.79 37.52
N ARG A 612 -32.70 8.18 37.47
CA ARG A 612 -33.12 9.48 36.91
C ARG A 612 -32.55 10.69 37.66
N LEU A 613 -32.12 10.55 38.91
CA LEU A 613 -31.40 11.61 39.63
C LEU A 613 -30.12 12.06 38.91
N PHE A 614 -29.50 11.17 38.11
CA PHE A 614 -28.35 11.52 37.26
C PHE A 614 -28.65 12.66 36.28
N VAL A 615 -29.88 12.73 35.75
CA VAL A 615 -30.30 13.79 34.80
C VAL A 615 -30.18 15.17 35.44
N ASP A 616 -30.62 15.31 36.69
CA ASP A 616 -30.59 16.57 37.42
C ASP A 616 -29.16 16.94 37.85
N ASP A 617 -28.38 15.95 38.32
CA ASP A 617 -26.99 16.18 38.73
C ASP A 617 -26.10 16.55 37.53
N PHE A 618 -26.25 15.87 36.38
CA PHE A 618 -25.55 16.23 35.14
C PHE A 618 -25.95 17.61 34.61
N LYS A 619 -27.24 17.95 34.69
CA LYS A 619 -27.72 19.30 34.34
C LYS A 619 -27.06 20.38 35.20
N ASN A 620 -26.95 20.15 36.51
CA ASN A 620 -26.33 21.10 37.43
C ASN A 620 -24.83 21.28 37.13
N TYR A 621 -24.14 20.19 36.82
CA TYR A 621 -22.75 20.20 36.38
C TYR A 621 -22.58 20.98 35.06
N ALA A 622 -23.38 20.69 34.05
CA ALA A 622 -23.37 21.42 32.79
C ALA A 622 -23.65 22.93 32.97
N GLU A 623 -24.62 23.29 33.82
CA GLU A 623 -24.90 24.70 34.15
C GLU A 623 -23.68 25.41 34.73
N LEU A 624 -22.91 24.73 35.59
CA LEU A 624 -21.68 25.26 36.16
C LEU A 624 -20.61 25.46 35.06
N CYS A 625 -20.36 24.45 34.23
CA CYS A 625 -19.41 24.54 33.12
C CYS A 625 -19.75 25.67 32.15
N PHE A 626 -21.03 25.84 31.79
CA PHE A 626 -21.46 26.95 30.94
C PHE A 626 -21.21 28.32 31.58
N LYS A 627 -21.39 28.46 32.90
CA LYS A 627 -21.10 29.71 33.62
C LYS A 627 -19.61 30.02 33.67
N LEU A 628 -18.77 29.01 33.88
CA LEU A 628 -17.33 29.16 34.06
C LEU A 628 -16.59 29.38 32.73
N TYR A 629 -17.01 28.68 31.68
CA TYR A 629 -16.24 28.58 30.44
C TYR A 629 -16.97 29.04 29.18
N GLY A 630 -18.30 29.17 29.22
CA GLY A 630 -19.08 29.45 28.01
C GLY A 630 -18.91 30.87 27.45
N ASP A 631 -18.25 31.76 28.19
CA ASP A 631 -17.75 33.04 27.64
C ASP A 631 -16.73 32.80 26.51
N ARG A 632 -15.91 31.74 26.62
CA ARG A 632 -14.81 31.38 25.72
C ARG A 632 -15.07 30.13 24.88
N VAL A 633 -15.74 29.12 25.43
CA VAL A 633 -16.08 27.85 24.74
C VAL A 633 -17.34 28.02 23.91
N LYS A 634 -17.26 27.67 22.62
CA LYS A 634 -18.36 27.84 21.65
C LYS A 634 -18.93 26.54 21.11
N TYR A 635 -18.28 25.40 21.34
CA TYR A 635 -18.77 24.10 20.91
C TYR A 635 -18.79 23.15 22.09
N TRP A 636 -19.98 22.63 22.39
CA TRP A 636 -20.24 21.76 23.54
C TRP A 636 -20.74 20.40 23.07
N LEU A 637 -19.99 19.34 23.37
CA LEU A 637 -20.46 17.97 23.32
C LEU A 637 -20.96 17.58 24.72
N THR A 638 -22.19 17.12 24.83
CA THR A 638 -22.75 16.74 26.14
C THR A 638 -22.20 15.40 26.62
N ILE A 639 -22.50 14.32 25.92
CA ILE A 639 -22.10 12.96 26.26
C ILE A 639 -21.41 12.36 25.04
N ASN A 640 -20.25 11.74 25.24
CA ASN A 640 -19.56 10.97 24.20
C ASN A 640 -20.00 9.50 24.21
N GLU A 641 -20.34 8.97 23.05
CA GLU A 641 -20.62 7.57 22.75
C GLU A 641 -21.46 6.81 23.82
N PRO A 642 -22.70 7.24 24.10
CA PRO A 642 -23.54 6.58 25.10
C PRO A 642 -23.77 5.07 24.83
N PHE A 643 -23.68 4.65 23.56
CA PHE A 643 -23.68 3.25 23.15
C PHE A 643 -22.54 2.43 23.80
N ILE A 644 -21.31 2.92 23.74
CA ILE A 644 -20.14 2.23 24.31
C ILE A 644 -20.26 2.09 25.83
N VAL A 645 -20.79 3.11 26.51
CA VAL A 645 -21.08 3.02 27.96
C VAL A 645 -22.07 1.88 28.24
N ALA A 646 -23.14 1.79 27.46
CA ALA A 646 -24.19 0.80 27.67
C ALA A 646 -23.70 -0.63 27.41
N GLU A 647 -22.98 -0.84 26.29
CA GLU A 647 -22.41 -2.13 25.91
C GLU A 647 -21.33 -2.56 26.92
N PHE A 648 -20.22 -1.83 26.99
CA PHE A 648 -19.05 -2.25 27.75
C PHE A 648 -19.24 -2.12 29.26
N GLY A 649 -20.00 -1.12 29.72
CA GLY A 649 -20.20 -0.83 31.14
C GLY A 649 -21.36 -1.59 31.81
N TYR A 650 -22.43 -1.89 31.06
CA TYR A 650 -23.69 -2.43 31.60
C TYR A 650 -24.23 -3.70 30.91
N ASP A 651 -23.68 -4.11 29.76
CA ASP A 651 -24.02 -5.40 29.12
C ASP A 651 -22.95 -6.47 29.37
N ILE A 652 -21.69 -6.21 28.96
CA ILE A 652 -20.59 -7.18 29.08
C ILE A 652 -19.73 -6.97 30.33
N GLY A 653 -19.76 -5.77 30.92
CA GLY A 653 -19.06 -5.44 32.17
C GLY A 653 -17.53 -5.37 32.06
N GLN A 654 -16.99 -5.06 30.88
CA GLN A 654 -15.55 -4.89 30.63
C GLN A 654 -15.05 -3.46 30.91
N SER A 655 -15.93 -2.46 30.88
CA SER A 655 -15.66 -1.07 31.24
C SER A 655 -16.31 -0.71 32.57
N ALA A 656 -15.86 0.38 33.20
CA ALA A 656 -16.55 0.92 34.37
C ALA A 656 -18.03 1.22 34.05
N PRO A 657 -18.98 0.95 34.96
CA PRO A 657 -18.79 0.44 36.32
C PRO A 657 -18.68 -1.10 36.45
N GLY A 658 -18.56 -1.85 35.35
CA GLY A 658 -18.33 -3.29 35.38
C GLY A 658 -19.57 -4.13 35.69
N ARG A 659 -20.75 -3.66 35.27
CA ARG A 659 -22.04 -4.31 35.56
C ARG A 659 -22.43 -5.22 34.41
N CYS A 660 -22.77 -6.46 34.72
CA CYS A 660 -23.29 -7.42 33.75
C CYS A 660 -24.05 -8.56 34.43
N SER A 661 -24.79 -9.37 33.67
CA SER A 661 -25.44 -10.60 34.16
C SER A 661 -24.48 -11.79 34.25
N ASN A 662 -23.35 -11.75 33.56
CA ASN A 662 -22.40 -12.86 33.50
C ASN A 662 -21.51 -12.94 34.76
N ARG A 663 -21.86 -13.85 35.68
CA ARG A 663 -21.10 -14.08 36.93
C ARG A 663 -19.76 -14.82 36.71
N TYR A 664 -19.58 -15.50 35.57
CA TYR A 664 -18.32 -16.17 35.23
C TYR A 664 -17.22 -15.18 34.86
N LEU A 665 -17.59 -14.02 34.27
CA LEU A 665 -16.68 -12.90 33.99
C LEU A 665 -16.44 -11.99 35.23
N LYS A 666 -16.78 -12.47 36.44
CA LYS A 666 -16.60 -11.77 37.72
C LYS A 666 -17.40 -10.47 37.93
N CYS A 667 -18.40 -10.15 37.10
CA CYS A 667 -19.32 -9.05 37.42
C CYS A 667 -20.01 -9.32 38.76
N LYS A 668 -19.81 -8.44 39.74
CA LYS A 668 -20.39 -8.57 41.10
C LYS A 668 -21.92 -8.44 41.08
N GLU A 669 -22.43 -7.61 40.17
CA GLU A 669 -23.84 -7.27 40.03
C GLU A 669 -24.13 -6.75 38.61
N GLY A 670 -25.39 -6.43 38.33
CA GLY A 670 -25.85 -5.94 37.02
C GLY A 670 -26.88 -6.85 36.37
N ASN A 671 -27.59 -6.27 35.40
CA ASN A 671 -28.62 -6.94 34.60
C ASN A 671 -28.55 -6.49 33.13
N SER A 672 -27.79 -7.25 32.34
CA SER A 672 -27.55 -7.08 30.90
C SER A 672 -28.84 -7.04 30.06
N SER A 673 -29.95 -7.59 30.57
CA SER A 673 -31.23 -7.56 29.85
C SER A 673 -31.93 -6.19 29.89
N THR A 674 -31.60 -5.31 30.84
CA THR A 674 -32.37 -4.07 31.10
C THR A 674 -31.52 -2.84 31.36
N GLU A 675 -30.38 -3.00 32.05
CA GLU A 675 -29.53 -1.87 32.45
C GLU A 675 -28.98 -1.06 31.27
N PRO A 676 -28.51 -1.66 30.16
CA PRO A 676 -28.08 -0.90 28.97
C PRO A 676 -29.17 0.06 28.46
N TYR A 677 -30.43 -0.38 28.46
CA TYR A 677 -31.55 0.44 27.99
C TYR A 677 -31.91 1.58 28.94
N ILE A 678 -31.83 1.33 30.25
CA ILE A 678 -32.11 2.34 31.28
C ILE A 678 -31.03 3.44 31.23
N VAL A 679 -29.75 3.05 31.15
CA VAL A 679 -28.62 3.99 31.12
C VAL A 679 -28.70 4.90 29.91
N THR A 680 -28.82 4.35 28.70
CA THR A 680 -28.91 5.17 27.49
C THR A 680 -30.17 6.05 27.48
N HIS A 681 -31.29 5.56 28.02
CA HIS A 681 -32.49 6.38 28.16
C HIS A 681 -32.25 7.60 29.07
N ASN A 682 -31.61 7.40 30.22
CA ASN A 682 -31.26 8.49 31.13
C ASN A 682 -30.19 9.42 30.54
N HIS A 683 -29.21 8.90 29.79
CA HIS A 683 -28.24 9.72 29.05
C HIS A 683 -28.92 10.62 28.02
N LEU A 684 -29.85 10.09 27.23
CA LEU A 684 -30.62 10.86 26.24
C LEU A 684 -31.45 11.96 26.93
N LEU A 685 -32.10 11.65 28.05
CA LEU A 685 -32.83 12.65 28.84
C LEU A 685 -31.89 13.73 29.43
N ALA A 686 -30.75 13.32 29.99
CA ALA A 686 -29.73 14.22 30.53
C ALA A 686 -29.22 15.17 29.44
N HIS A 687 -28.89 14.64 28.27
CA HIS A 687 -28.55 15.41 27.08
C HIS A 687 -29.63 16.43 26.72
N SER A 688 -30.89 16.02 26.56
CA SER A 688 -31.95 16.92 26.12
C SER A 688 -32.28 18.01 27.15
N VAL A 689 -32.22 17.68 28.45
CA VAL A 689 -32.36 18.67 29.53
C VAL A 689 -31.22 19.69 29.51
N VAL A 690 -29.99 19.26 29.28
CA VAL A 690 -28.81 20.15 29.18
C VAL A 690 -28.88 21.03 27.94
N VAL A 691 -29.31 20.51 26.80
CA VAL A 691 -29.49 21.31 25.58
C VAL A 691 -30.58 22.37 25.78
N LYS A 692 -31.71 21.99 26.37
CA LYS A 692 -32.76 22.96 26.73
C LYS A 692 -32.22 24.04 27.67
N LEU A 693 -31.48 23.66 28.71
CA LEU A 693 -30.83 24.58 29.63
C LEU A 693 -29.90 25.57 28.90
N TYR A 694 -29.04 25.07 28.00
CA TYR A 694 -28.12 25.89 27.24
C TYR A 694 -28.87 26.91 26.36
N ARG A 695 -29.86 26.44 25.59
CA ARG A 695 -30.71 27.27 24.72
C ARG A 695 -31.43 28.37 25.50
N ASP A 696 -32.06 28.01 26.62
CA ASP A 696 -32.89 28.92 27.40
C ASP A 696 -32.07 29.99 28.15
N LYS A 697 -30.90 29.62 28.69
CA LYS A 697 -30.14 30.50 29.60
C LYS A 697 -28.85 31.10 29.01
N PHE A 698 -28.20 30.40 28.08
CA PHE A 698 -26.80 30.68 27.74
C PHE A 698 -26.59 30.99 26.24
N GLN A 699 -27.25 30.28 25.33
CA GLN A 699 -26.96 30.34 23.90
C GLN A 699 -27.11 31.76 23.32
N GLY A 700 -28.15 32.50 23.70
CA GLY A 700 -28.34 33.89 23.24
C GLY A 700 -27.20 34.85 23.64
N LYS A 701 -26.51 34.57 24.76
CA LYS A 701 -25.39 35.39 25.26
C LYS A 701 -24.04 34.87 24.76
N GLN A 702 -23.86 33.56 24.82
CA GLN A 702 -22.58 32.90 24.56
C GLN A 702 -22.36 32.61 23.08
N ARG A 703 -23.44 32.51 22.29
CA ARG A 703 -23.44 32.27 20.85
C ARG A 703 -22.66 31.01 20.45
N GLY A 704 -22.73 29.96 21.26
CA GLY A 704 -22.18 28.65 20.95
C GLY A 704 -23.23 27.66 20.44
N GLU A 705 -22.77 26.47 20.09
CA GLU A 705 -23.56 25.33 19.63
C GLU A 705 -23.40 24.16 20.59
N ILE A 706 -24.43 23.32 20.69
CA ILE A 706 -24.43 22.15 21.56
C ILE A 706 -24.94 20.89 20.85
N GLY A 707 -24.27 19.76 21.09
CA GLY A 707 -24.56 18.47 20.48
C GLY A 707 -24.29 17.28 21.40
N ILE A 708 -24.35 16.08 20.82
CA ILE A 708 -24.02 14.79 21.44
C ILE A 708 -23.03 14.05 20.54
N GLY A 709 -22.10 13.30 21.16
CA GLY A 709 -21.15 12.44 20.46
C GLY A 709 -21.73 11.04 20.31
N THR A 710 -21.71 10.49 19.11
CA THR A 710 -22.16 9.12 18.85
C THR A 710 -21.12 8.37 18.03
N LEU A 711 -20.95 7.10 18.37
CA LEU A 711 -20.17 6.17 17.56
C LEU A 711 -20.96 5.84 16.29
N GLY A 712 -20.29 5.91 15.16
CA GLY A 712 -20.78 5.48 13.87
C GLY A 712 -20.06 4.20 13.43
N ILE A 713 -20.76 3.07 13.49
CA ILE A 713 -20.32 1.82 12.86
C ILE A 713 -21.20 1.58 11.65
N PHE A 714 -20.60 1.46 10.46
CA PHE A 714 -21.33 1.02 9.28
C PHE A 714 -21.41 -0.51 9.24
N ALA A 715 -22.54 -1.05 8.79
CA ALA A 715 -22.74 -2.49 8.65
C ALA A 715 -22.89 -2.87 7.17
N GLU A 716 -21.95 -3.64 6.65
CA GLU A 716 -22.10 -4.34 5.39
C GLU A 716 -22.85 -5.66 5.63
N PRO A 717 -23.87 -6.00 4.83
CA PRO A 717 -24.52 -7.30 4.98
C PRO A 717 -23.55 -8.44 4.62
N TYR A 718 -23.55 -9.52 5.41
CA TYR A 718 -22.66 -10.67 5.18
C TYR A 718 -22.95 -11.33 3.82
N SER A 719 -24.20 -11.37 3.37
CA SER A 719 -24.58 -11.84 2.04
C SER A 719 -25.69 -10.97 1.42
N GLU A 720 -26.01 -11.20 0.15
CA GLU A 720 -27.14 -10.55 -0.54
C GLU A 720 -28.51 -11.11 -0.10
N SER A 721 -28.55 -12.02 0.88
CA SER A 721 -29.80 -12.52 1.43
C SER A 721 -30.59 -11.39 2.08
N GLN A 722 -31.92 -11.45 1.96
CA GLN A 722 -32.78 -10.43 2.57
C GLN A 722 -32.67 -10.44 4.10
N GLU A 723 -32.35 -11.60 4.67
CA GLU A 723 -32.09 -11.78 6.09
C GLU A 723 -30.86 -10.97 6.54
N ASP A 724 -29.73 -11.09 5.84
CA ASP A 724 -28.48 -10.38 6.20
C ASP A 724 -28.57 -8.88 5.90
N ILE A 725 -29.23 -8.49 4.81
CA ILE A 725 -29.53 -7.07 4.52
C ILE A 725 -30.39 -6.47 5.65
N ALA A 726 -31.42 -7.19 6.09
CA ALA A 726 -32.23 -6.75 7.22
C ALA A 726 -31.43 -6.75 8.53
N ALA A 727 -30.51 -7.69 8.74
CA ALA A 727 -29.65 -7.74 9.92
C ALA A 727 -28.68 -6.56 9.99
N ALA A 728 -28.03 -6.22 8.87
CA ALA A 728 -27.17 -5.03 8.77
C ALA A 728 -27.94 -3.75 9.11
N ARG A 729 -29.18 -3.61 8.62
CA ARG A 729 -30.04 -2.49 8.98
C ARG A 729 -30.39 -2.47 10.47
N ARG A 730 -30.77 -3.62 11.05
CA ARG A 730 -31.05 -3.74 12.49
C ARG A 730 -29.85 -3.34 13.33
N TYR A 731 -28.66 -3.80 12.96
CA TYR A 731 -27.42 -3.47 13.67
C TYR A 731 -27.16 -1.95 13.68
N VAL A 732 -27.26 -1.29 12.52
CA VAL A 732 -27.13 0.18 12.42
C VAL A 732 -28.20 0.89 13.28
N ASP A 733 -29.43 0.38 13.33
CA ASP A 733 -30.48 0.96 14.16
C ASP A 733 -30.21 0.76 15.67
N PHE A 734 -29.58 -0.34 16.09
CA PHE A 734 -29.21 -0.58 17.50
C PHE A 734 -27.96 0.18 17.95
N CYS A 735 -27.08 0.58 17.03
CA CYS A 735 -25.93 1.43 17.32
C CYS A 735 -26.27 2.92 17.16
N LEU A 736 -26.52 3.37 15.93
CA LEU A 736 -26.71 4.77 15.58
C LEU A 736 -28.17 5.20 15.70
N GLY A 737 -29.11 4.39 15.22
CA GLY A 737 -30.56 4.71 15.26
C GLY A 737 -31.09 4.87 16.69
N TRP A 738 -30.52 4.13 17.64
CA TRP A 738 -30.89 4.18 19.05
C TRP A 738 -30.70 5.58 19.66
N ILE A 739 -29.73 6.35 19.14
CA ILE A 739 -29.47 7.73 19.52
C ILE A 739 -30.18 8.70 18.56
N MET A 740 -30.06 8.48 17.25
CA MET A 740 -30.54 9.42 16.24
C MET A 740 -32.06 9.49 16.12
N GLU A 741 -32.79 8.37 16.19
CA GLU A 741 -34.26 8.40 16.04
C GLU A 741 -34.96 9.14 17.18
N PRO A 742 -34.59 8.99 18.46
CA PRO A 742 -35.14 9.83 19.51
C PRO A 742 -34.90 11.32 19.27
N LEU A 743 -33.71 11.70 18.81
CA LEU A 743 -33.37 13.09 18.54
C LEU A 743 -34.12 13.67 17.33
N VAL A 744 -34.38 12.88 16.29
CA VAL A 744 -35.01 13.38 15.05
C VAL A 744 -36.54 13.21 15.09
N PHE A 745 -37.02 12.06 15.55
CA PHE A 745 -38.42 11.68 15.50
C PHE A 745 -39.13 11.76 16.86
N GLY A 746 -38.38 11.75 17.97
CA GLY A 746 -38.92 11.87 19.32
C GLY A 746 -39.20 10.53 20.02
N ASP A 747 -38.83 9.39 19.43
CA ASP A 747 -38.97 8.06 20.03
C ASP A 747 -37.90 7.11 19.48
N TYR A 748 -37.75 5.94 20.09
CA TYR A 748 -36.79 4.91 19.65
C TYR A 748 -37.17 4.25 18.32
N PRO A 749 -36.19 3.64 17.60
CA PRO A 749 -36.46 2.88 16.40
C PRO A 749 -37.56 1.84 16.59
N LYS A 750 -38.52 1.81 15.65
CA LYS A 750 -39.64 0.85 15.71
C LYS A 750 -39.14 -0.59 15.78
N ILE A 751 -38.09 -0.91 15.01
CA ILE A 751 -37.53 -2.26 14.98
C ILE A 751 -36.95 -2.67 16.33
N MET A 752 -36.30 -1.74 17.02
CA MET A 752 -35.76 -1.96 18.36
C MET A 752 -36.90 -2.17 19.38
N ARG A 753 -37.98 -1.38 19.27
CA ARG A 753 -39.19 -1.56 20.08
C ARG A 753 -39.81 -2.94 19.89
N ASP A 754 -39.93 -3.41 18.65
CA ASP A 754 -40.56 -4.69 18.32
C ASP A 754 -39.75 -5.89 18.88
N LEU A 755 -38.41 -5.79 18.86
CA LEU A 755 -37.50 -6.84 19.32
C LEU A 755 -37.32 -6.85 20.84
N VAL A 756 -37.03 -5.69 21.43
CA VAL A 756 -36.69 -5.54 22.87
C VAL A 756 -37.94 -5.50 23.75
N LYS A 757 -39.06 -4.97 23.22
CA LYS A 757 -40.38 -4.87 23.88
C LYS A 757 -40.33 -4.02 25.15
N GLU A 758 -40.86 -4.55 26.26
CA GLU A 758 -41.01 -3.85 27.54
C GLU A 758 -39.69 -3.54 28.24
N ARG A 759 -38.58 -4.18 27.83
CA ARG A 759 -37.24 -3.89 28.38
C ARG A 759 -36.67 -2.55 27.89
N LEU A 760 -37.17 -2.05 26.76
CA LEU A 760 -36.83 -0.73 26.25
C LEU A 760 -37.75 0.30 26.96
N PRO A 761 -37.24 1.31 27.66
CA PRO A 761 -38.10 2.31 28.31
C PRO A 761 -38.94 3.11 27.29
N TYR A 762 -40.07 3.67 27.72
CA TYR A 762 -40.88 4.58 26.91
C TYR A 762 -40.63 6.02 27.31
N PHE A 763 -40.50 6.91 26.33
CA PHE A 763 -40.60 8.35 26.58
C PHE A 763 -42.06 8.75 26.81
N THR A 764 -42.31 9.45 27.92
CA THR A 764 -43.56 10.18 28.13
C THR A 764 -43.72 11.27 27.07
N GLN A 765 -44.95 11.75 26.84
CA GLN A 765 -45.18 12.80 25.83
C GLN A 765 -44.34 14.08 26.07
N GLN A 766 -44.07 14.42 27.33
CA GLN A 766 -43.21 15.55 27.68
C GLN A 766 -41.76 15.29 27.27
N GLU A 767 -41.26 14.07 27.51
CA GLU A 767 -39.90 13.70 27.12
C GLU A 767 -39.75 13.59 25.61
N LYS A 768 -40.75 13.05 24.89
CA LYS A 768 -40.76 13.04 23.42
C LYS A 768 -40.62 14.45 22.84
N ASN A 769 -41.33 15.41 23.44
CA ASN A 769 -41.24 16.81 23.03
C ASN A 769 -39.91 17.46 23.42
N LEU A 770 -39.27 16.99 24.49
CA LEU A 770 -37.99 17.51 24.98
C LEU A 770 -36.82 17.02 24.14
N ILE A 771 -36.81 15.74 23.77
CA ILE A 771 -35.71 15.10 23.04
C ILE A 771 -35.71 15.41 21.55
N LYS A 772 -36.89 15.55 20.95
CA LYS A 772 -37.02 15.86 19.54
C LYS A 772 -36.40 17.22 19.22
N GLY A 773 -35.36 17.22 18.39
CA GLY A 773 -34.59 18.39 17.98
C GLY A 773 -33.65 18.91 19.06
N SER A 774 -33.31 18.12 20.09
CA SER A 774 -32.42 18.56 21.17
C SER A 774 -30.93 18.58 20.76
N PHE A 775 -30.58 19.07 19.58
CA PHE A 775 -29.19 19.22 19.16
C PHE A 775 -29.06 20.37 18.15
N ASP A 776 -27.91 21.03 18.12
CA ASP A 776 -27.51 21.96 17.05
C ASP A 776 -26.61 21.25 16.01
N PHE A 777 -25.89 20.22 16.45
CA PHE A 777 -25.05 19.35 15.62
C PHE A 777 -24.94 17.94 16.24
N ILE A 778 -24.44 16.98 15.45
CA ILE A 778 -24.06 15.63 15.89
C ILE A 778 -22.54 15.51 15.82
N GLY A 779 -21.90 15.16 16.94
CA GLY A 779 -20.51 14.71 16.96
C GLY A 779 -20.48 13.25 16.55
N PHE A 780 -19.64 12.92 15.59
CA PHE A 780 -19.62 11.61 14.96
C PHE A 780 -18.23 11.01 15.05
N ASN A 781 -18.11 9.89 15.75
CA ASN A 781 -16.86 9.16 15.94
C ASN A 781 -16.86 7.97 15.00
N TYR A 782 -15.84 7.83 14.17
CA TYR A 782 -15.76 6.75 13.19
C TYR A 782 -14.37 6.13 13.18
N TYR A 783 -14.35 4.81 13.36
CA TYR A 783 -13.11 4.04 13.36
C TYR A 783 -13.15 2.89 12.34
N THR A 784 -14.30 2.24 12.14
CA THR A 784 -14.38 1.01 11.35
C THR A 784 -15.81 0.67 10.91
N ALA A 785 -15.94 -0.42 10.15
CA ALA A 785 -17.20 -1.04 9.77
C ALA A 785 -17.21 -2.53 10.17
N ARG A 786 -18.36 -3.19 10.04
CA ARG A 786 -18.53 -4.64 10.27
C ARG A 786 -19.29 -5.32 9.15
N TYR A 787 -18.96 -6.58 8.88
CA TYR A 787 -19.91 -7.47 8.22
C TYR A 787 -20.95 -7.92 9.24
N VAL A 788 -22.22 -7.99 8.83
CA VAL A 788 -23.31 -8.35 9.73
C VAL A 788 -24.16 -9.46 9.13
N LYS A 789 -24.36 -10.52 9.92
CA LYS A 789 -25.14 -11.69 9.56
C LYS A 789 -26.39 -11.82 10.41
N SER A 790 -27.48 -12.28 9.84
CA SER A 790 -28.69 -12.59 10.60
C SER A 790 -28.50 -13.85 11.43
N VAL A 791 -28.87 -13.78 12.71
CA VAL A 791 -28.84 -14.94 13.62
C VAL A 791 -30.23 -15.21 14.21
N PRO A 792 -30.59 -16.49 14.45
CA PRO A 792 -31.85 -16.81 15.11
C PRO A 792 -31.82 -16.36 16.59
N PRO A 793 -32.99 -16.11 17.21
CA PRO A 793 -33.06 -15.84 18.64
C PRO A 793 -32.45 -16.99 19.45
N ASN A 794 -31.53 -16.68 20.36
CA ASN A 794 -30.98 -17.67 21.29
C ASN A 794 -31.97 -17.88 22.44
N THR A 795 -32.60 -19.06 22.52
CA THR A 795 -33.55 -19.40 23.59
C THR A 795 -32.88 -20.01 24.83
N ASP A 796 -31.60 -20.36 24.73
CA ASP A 796 -30.86 -21.08 25.77
C ASP A 796 -30.17 -20.14 26.76
N GLN A 797 -30.12 -18.84 26.45
CA GLN A 797 -29.58 -17.81 27.33
C GLN A 797 -30.61 -16.71 27.60
N PRO A 798 -30.59 -16.07 28.78
CA PRO A 798 -31.38 -14.87 29.02
C PRO A 798 -31.06 -13.79 27.99
N PRO A 799 -32.05 -13.04 27.50
CA PRO A 799 -31.81 -11.98 26.52
C PRO A 799 -30.89 -10.93 27.11
N HIS A 800 -29.97 -10.41 26.30
CA HIS A 800 -29.14 -9.27 26.67
C HIS A 800 -28.85 -8.39 25.46
N PHE A 801 -28.36 -7.17 25.69
CA PHE A 801 -28.34 -6.12 24.68
C PHE A 801 -27.72 -6.56 23.35
N LEU A 802 -26.54 -7.19 23.38
CA LEU A 802 -25.84 -7.61 22.16
C LEU A 802 -26.57 -8.67 21.32
N THR A 803 -27.47 -9.45 21.93
CA THR A 803 -28.25 -10.47 21.22
C THR A 803 -29.57 -9.96 20.66
N ASP A 804 -30.05 -8.81 21.15
CA ASP A 804 -31.41 -8.34 20.87
C ASP A 804 -31.60 -7.84 19.44
N ALA A 805 -30.52 -7.45 18.76
CA ALA A 805 -30.56 -7.08 17.34
C ALA A 805 -30.78 -8.29 16.41
N LEU A 806 -30.64 -9.52 16.92
CA LEU A 806 -30.65 -10.76 16.11
C LEU A 806 -29.67 -10.65 14.92
N ALA A 807 -28.51 -10.09 15.19
CA ALA A 807 -27.47 -9.77 14.23
C ALA A 807 -26.11 -10.09 14.86
N GLU A 808 -25.25 -10.78 14.12
CA GLU A 808 -23.88 -11.09 14.52
C GLU A 808 -22.92 -10.21 13.71
N GLU A 809 -22.05 -9.49 14.40
CA GLU A 809 -20.96 -8.75 13.75
C GLU A 809 -19.76 -9.64 13.49
N LEU A 810 -19.12 -9.43 12.35
CA LEU A 810 -17.98 -10.17 11.88
C LEU A 810 -16.97 -9.18 11.29
N VAL A 811 -15.69 -9.40 11.60
CA VAL A 811 -14.57 -8.60 11.06
C VAL A 811 -14.16 -9.07 9.67
N GLU A 812 -14.54 -10.29 9.29
CA GLU A 812 -14.23 -10.92 8.01
C GLU A 812 -15.46 -11.57 7.38
N LYS A 813 -15.46 -11.64 6.05
CA LYS A 813 -16.43 -12.38 5.25
C LYS A 813 -15.66 -13.36 4.38
N ASP A 814 -15.98 -14.65 4.52
CA ASP A 814 -15.34 -15.73 3.77
C ASP A 814 -13.81 -15.73 3.90
N GLY A 815 -13.32 -15.32 5.08
CA GLY A 815 -11.90 -15.22 5.42
C GLY A 815 -11.19 -13.94 4.94
N ILE A 816 -11.95 -12.97 4.41
CA ILE A 816 -11.50 -11.66 3.92
C ILE A 816 -11.89 -10.57 4.95
N PRO A 817 -10.94 -9.87 5.58
CA PRO A 817 -11.23 -8.76 6.49
C PRO A 817 -11.98 -7.62 5.80
N ILE A 818 -12.83 -6.90 6.54
CA ILE A 818 -13.57 -5.74 6.00
C ILE A 818 -12.65 -4.60 5.55
N GLY A 819 -11.46 -4.52 6.12
CA GLY A 819 -10.38 -3.62 5.72
C GLY A 819 -9.08 -3.97 6.43
N PRO A 820 -7.95 -3.30 6.12
CA PRO A 820 -6.66 -3.58 6.74
C PRO A 820 -6.73 -3.48 8.28
N PRO A 821 -6.29 -4.50 9.03
CA PRO A 821 -6.32 -4.47 10.49
C PRO A 821 -5.30 -3.46 11.05
N ALA A 822 -5.69 -2.72 12.08
CA ALA A 822 -4.78 -1.83 12.79
C ALA A 822 -3.95 -2.60 13.82
N GLU A 823 -2.65 -2.34 13.88
CA GLU A 823 -1.81 -2.95 14.90
C GLU A 823 -2.20 -2.43 16.31
N GLY A 824 -2.10 -3.30 17.31
CA GLY A 824 -2.41 -2.96 18.70
C GLY A 824 -3.91 -2.95 19.04
N SER A 825 -4.79 -2.88 18.04
CA SER A 825 -6.26 -2.80 18.23
C SER A 825 -6.99 -3.92 17.47
N PRO A 826 -7.29 -5.07 18.11
CA PRO A 826 -7.86 -6.25 17.42
C PRO A 826 -9.27 -6.04 16.86
N TYR A 827 -9.97 -4.99 17.28
CA TYR A 827 -11.30 -4.65 16.79
C TYR A 827 -11.28 -3.69 15.58
N LEU A 828 -10.12 -3.13 15.23
CA LEU A 828 -10.04 -1.99 14.32
C LEU A 828 -9.56 -2.44 12.94
N ASN A 829 -10.41 -2.26 11.93
CA ASN A 829 -10.07 -2.41 10.51
C ASN A 829 -10.28 -1.06 9.81
N SER A 830 -9.26 -0.54 9.12
CA SER A 830 -9.36 0.72 8.37
C SER A 830 -10.33 0.55 7.21
N TYR A 831 -11.49 1.21 7.27
CA TYR A 831 -12.50 1.11 6.22
C TYR A 831 -13.10 2.48 5.87
N PRO A 832 -12.40 3.33 5.10
CA PRO A 832 -12.86 4.68 4.77
C PRO A 832 -14.19 4.72 4.02
N VAL A 833 -14.46 3.73 3.16
CA VAL A 833 -15.71 3.63 2.37
C VAL A 833 -16.94 3.57 3.29
N GLY A 834 -16.83 2.90 4.43
CA GLY A 834 -17.92 2.81 5.40
C GLY A 834 -18.29 4.18 5.98
N LEU A 835 -17.32 5.09 6.16
CA LEU A 835 -17.59 6.45 6.62
C LEU A 835 -18.43 7.21 5.59
N GLU A 836 -18.08 7.15 4.31
CA GLU A 836 -18.87 7.78 3.24
C GLU A 836 -20.30 7.21 3.19
N LYS A 837 -20.45 5.88 3.22
CA LYS A 837 -21.76 5.22 3.22
C LYS A 837 -22.59 5.63 4.44
N LEU A 838 -21.98 5.72 5.60
CA LEU A 838 -22.64 6.11 6.85
C LEU A 838 -23.04 7.61 6.86
N LEU A 839 -22.21 8.48 6.30
CA LEU A 839 -22.54 9.90 6.12
C LEU A 839 -23.69 10.09 5.12
N ASN A 840 -23.72 9.32 4.03
CA ASN A 840 -24.85 9.29 3.12
C ASN A 840 -26.11 8.74 3.80
N PHE A 841 -25.97 7.70 4.62
CA PHE A 841 -27.08 7.18 5.43
C PHE A 841 -27.67 8.25 6.36
N MET A 842 -26.81 9.07 7.00
CA MET A 842 -27.25 10.20 7.84
C MET A 842 -28.02 11.25 7.04
N LYS A 843 -27.61 11.54 5.80
CA LYS A 843 -28.36 12.40 4.89
C LYS A 843 -29.73 11.81 4.58
N ASP A 844 -29.76 10.56 4.15
CA ASP A 844 -30.97 9.94 3.59
C ASP A 844 -32.03 9.62 4.66
N ASN A 845 -31.62 9.29 5.89
CA ASN A 845 -32.52 8.88 6.96
C ASN A 845 -32.82 10.00 7.98
N TYR A 846 -31.92 10.98 8.13
CA TYR A 846 -32.02 12.01 9.17
C TYR A 846 -31.91 13.44 8.64
N ASN A 847 -32.06 13.64 7.32
CA ASN A 847 -32.09 14.95 6.67
C ASN A 847 -30.78 15.76 6.86
N SER A 848 -29.63 15.07 6.84
CA SER A 848 -28.29 15.67 6.80
C SER A 848 -28.07 16.72 7.91
N PRO A 849 -28.14 16.31 9.19
CA PRO A 849 -27.87 17.24 10.29
C PRO A 849 -26.45 17.79 10.16
N LYS A 850 -26.16 18.91 10.86
CA LYS A 850 -24.79 19.39 10.95
C LYS A 850 -23.93 18.34 11.66
N ILE A 851 -22.88 17.86 11.01
CA ILE A 851 -22.02 16.79 11.52
C ILE A 851 -20.61 17.34 11.76
N TYR A 852 -20.07 17.06 12.94
CA TYR A 852 -18.65 17.22 13.23
C TYR A 852 -18.07 15.82 13.34
N ILE A 853 -17.10 15.45 12.47
CA ILE A 853 -16.29 14.25 12.74
C ILE A 853 -15.44 14.59 13.95
N ALA A 854 -15.84 14.08 15.10
CA ALA A 854 -15.29 14.44 16.41
C ALA A 854 -14.12 13.53 16.78
N GLU A 855 -14.10 12.30 16.25
CA GLU A 855 -12.97 11.38 16.38
C GLU A 855 -12.85 10.47 15.14
N ASN A 856 -11.62 10.32 14.63
CA ASN A 856 -11.23 9.31 13.66
C ASN A 856 -9.73 9.05 13.80
N GLY A 857 -9.31 7.79 13.85
CA GLY A 857 -7.92 7.44 14.12
C GLY A 857 -7.56 6.01 13.77
N ILE A 858 -6.26 5.74 13.74
CA ILE A 858 -5.72 4.39 13.55
C ILE A 858 -4.51 4.17 14.46
N SER A 859 -4.46 2.99 15.09
CA SER A 859 -3.42 2.62 16.05
C SER A 859 -2.26 1.89 15.40
N GLU A 860 -1.13 1.94 16.10
CA GLU A 860 -0.01 1.01 15.95
C GLU A 860 0.22 0.22 17.24
N ALA A 861 0.91 -0.92 17.17
CA ALA A 861 1.29 -1.65 18.37
C ALA A 861 2.52 -1.03 19.05
N ASN A 862 2.46 -0.91 20.38
CA ASN A 862 3.61 -0.61 21.21
C ASN A 862 4.51 -1.85 21.33
N LYS A 863 5.41 -2.02 20.38
CA LYS A 863 6.35 -3.16 20.31
C LYS A 863 7.55 -2.94 21.23
N GLU A 864 7.89 -3.95 22.03
CA GLU A 864 9.10 -3.93 22.86
C GLU A 864 10.36 -3.92 21.98
N ASN A 865 11.40 -3.19 22.40
CA ASN A 865 12.72 -3.12 21.74
C ASN A 865 12.75 -2.50 20.33
N VAL A 866 11.70 -1.78 19.92
CA VAL A 866 11.72 -0.99 18.68
C VAL A 866 12.59 0.25 18.84
N LYS A 867 13.42 0.53 17.83
CA LYS A 867 14.23 1.76 17.79
C LYS A 867 13.31 2.98 17.71
N LEU A 868 13.66 4.08 18.37
CA LEU A 868 12.82 5.27 18.38
C LEU A 868 12.53 5.76 16.94
N GLU A 869 13.52 5.69 16.05
CA GLU A 869 13.36 6.09 14.65
C GLU A 869 12.25 5.30 13.95
N GLU A 870 12.20 3.98 14.15
CA GLU A 870 11.16 3.10 13.61
C GLU A 870 9.78 3.40 14.23
N ALA A 871 9.72 3.67 15.55
CA ALA A 871 8.48 4.06 16.22
C ALA A 871 7.95 5.45 15.81
N LEU A 872 8.78 6.29 15.18
CA LEU A 872 8.40 7.60 14.65
C LEU A 872 7.98 7.54 13.18
N PHE A 873 8.22 6.42 12.49
CA PHE A 873 7.91 6.23 11.08
C PHE A 873 6.58 5.49 10.90
N ASP A 874 5.49 6.25 10.72
CA ASP A 874 4.11 5.77 10.74
C ASP A 874 3.32 6.13 9.45
N PRO A 875 3.78 5.75 8.25
CA PRO A 875 3.16 6.16 6.99
C PRO A 875 1.70 5.70 6.84
N HIS A 876 1.36 4.51 7.32
CA HIS A 876 -0.01 3.97 7.26
C HIS A 876 -1.04 4.87 7.96
N ARG A 877 -0.62 5.64 8.98
CA ARG A 877 -1.47 6.63 9.65
C ARG A 877 -1.83 7.77 8.71
N ILE A 878 -0.88 8.21 7.87
CA ILE A 878 -1.10 9.25 6.86
C ILE A 878 -2.11 8.75 5.81
N ASP A 879 -1.94 7.52 5.33
CA ASP A 879 -2.84 6.92 4.33
C ASP A 879 -4.26 6.82 4.87
N SER A 880 -4.41 6.34 6.11
CA SER A 880 -5.71 6.27 6.78
C SER A 880 -6.36 7.66 6.89
N ILE A 881 -5.61 8.71 7.29
CA ILE A 881 -6.14 10.08 7.36
C ILE A 881 -6.58 10.57 5.97
N LEU A 882 -5.74 10.39 4.95
CA LEU A 882 -6.01 10.84 3.58
C LEU A 882 -7.27 10.18 3.01
N SER A 883 -7.38 8.85 3.09
CA SER A 883 -8.54 8.14 2.57
C SER A 883 -9.83 8.52 3.30
N HIS A 884 -9.82 8.71 4.63
CA HIS A 884 -11.02 9.19 5.35
C HIS A 884 -11.38 10.63 4.99
N LEU A 885 -10.40 11.52 4.85
CA LEU A 885 -10.63 12.90 4.41
C LEU A 885 -11.25 12.96 3.02
N TYR A 886 -10.79 12.12 2.09
CA TYR A 886 -11.41 12.01 0.78
C TYR A 886 -12.88 11.57 0.85
N ARG A 887 -13.17 10.54 1.64
CA ARG A 887 -14.53 10.01 1.82
C ARG A 887 -15.47 11.04 2.46
N ILE A 888 -14.95 11.87 3.37
CA ILE A 888 -15.66 13.05 3.90
C ILE A 888 -15.90 14.09 2.79
N HIS A 889 -14.90 14.39 1.96
CA HIS A 889 -15.03 15.32 0.84
C HIS A 889 -16.09 14.88 -0.17
N ASN A 890 -16.13 13.58 -0.51
CA ASN A 890 -17.17 13.01 -1.35
C ASN A 890 -18.56 13.14 -0.73
N ALA A 891 -18.69 12.88 0.56
CA ALA A 891 -19.94 13.09 1.27
C ALA A 891 -20.38 14.58 1.22
N ILE A 892 -19.45 15.52 1.40
CA ILE A 892 -19.73 16.97 1.27
C ILE A 892 -20.17 17.33 -0.15
N LYS A 893 -19.47 16.82 -1.18
CA LYS A 893 -19.90 16.95 -2.59
C LYS A 893 -21.31 16.39 -2.80
N ASN A 894 -21.68 15.34 -2.06
CA ASN A 894 -23.01 14.74 -2.05
C ASN A 894 -23.99 15.41 -1.05
N ILE A 895 -23.74 16.67 -0.71
CA ILE A 895 -24.62 17.54 0.09
C ILE A 895 -24.80 17.04 1.54
N VAL A 896 -23.85 16.25 2.06
CA VAL A 896 -23.78 15.94 3.50
C VAL A 896 -23.20 17.14 4.24
N ASN A 897 -23.84 17.58 5.33
CA ASN A 897 -23.46 18.78 6.08
C ASN A 897 -22.33 18.52 7.10
N VAL A 898 -21.16 18.10 6.61
CA VAL A 898 -19.97 17.86 7.46
C VAL A 898 -19.16 19.15 7.63
N LYS A 899 -18.80 19.45 8.88
CA LYS A 899 -18.15 20.71 9.29
C LYS A 899 -16.77 20.55 9.90
N SER A 900 -16.34 19.34 10.25
CA SER A 900 -15.00 19.11 10.77
C SER A 900 -14.42 17.75 10.49
N TYR A 901 -13.10 17.67 10.68
CA TYR A 901 -12.34 16.45 10.89
C TYR A 901 -11.40 16.62 12.10
N MET A 902 -11.59 15.78 13.12
CA MET A 902 -10.76 15.75 14.32
C MET A 902 -10.06 14.39 14.44
N TYR A 903 -8.74 14.41 14.39
CA TYR A 903 -7.94 13.19 14.47
C TYR A 903 -7.82 12.70 15.92
N TRP A 904 -8.07 11.40 16.14
CA TRP A 904 -7.79 10.70 17.39
C TRP A 904 -6.41 10.02 17.27
N THR A 905 -5.36 10.48 17.96
CA THR A 905 -5.29 11.48 19.05
C THR A 905 -3.98 12.29 18.91
N PRO A 906 -3.80 13.48 19.52
CA PRO A 906 -2.54 14.21 19.38
C PRO A 906 -1.34 13.50 20.01
N PHE A 907 -1.52 12.70 21.06
CA PHE A 907 -0.44 12.03 21.78
C PHE A 907 -0.80 10.55 21.99
N ASP A 908 0.19 9.66 22.03
CA ASP A 908 -0.08 8.30 22.51
C ASP A 908 -0.59 8.39 23.96
N ASP A 909 -1.70 7.70 24.22
CA ASP A 909 -2.47 7.78 25.45
C ASP A 909 -2.84 6.38 25.97
N PHE A 910 -3.63 6.34 27.05
CA PHE A 910 -4.10 5.11 27.67
C PHE A 910 -5.44 4.66 27.04
N GLU A 911 -5.45 3.52 26.36
CA GLU A 911 -6.62 3.01 25.62
C GLU A 911 -7.41 1.98 26.43
N TRP A 912 -7.96 2.39 27.56
CA TRP A 912 -8.89 1.61 28.39
C TRP A 912 -8.39 0.17 28.67
N GLN A 913 -9.11 -0.84 28.18
CA GLN A 913 -8.78 -2.27 28.26
C GLN A 913 -7.67 -2.69 27.28
N GLN A 914 -6.85 -1.78 26.81
CA GLN A 914 -5.65 -2.12 26.05
C GLN A 914 -4.44 -1.41 26.67
N GLY A 915 -4.64 -0.60 27.69
CA GLY A 915 -3.59 0.15 28.37
C GLY A 915 -2.79 0.99 27.37
N TYR A 916 -1.47 0.94 27.49
CA TYR A 916 -0.55 1.64 26.57
C TYR A 916 -0.09 0.77 25.38
N VAL A 917 -0.80 -0.33 25.07
CA VAL A 917 -0.45 -1.20 23.93
C VAL A 917 -0.78 -0.52 22.61
N PRO A 918 -1.98 0.03 22.38
CA PRO A 918 -2.25 0.76 21.15
C PRO A 918 -1.64 2.16 21.23
N ARG A 919 -1.13 2.63 20.10
CA ARG A 919 -0.57 3.97 19.94
C ARG A 919 -1.31 4.67 18.82
N PHE A 920 -2.29 5.51 19.17
CA PHE A 920 -3.04 6.33 18.21
C PHE A 920 -2.43 7.72 17.98
N GLY A 921 -1.43 8.12 18.77
CA GLY A 921 -0.89 9.47 18.78
C GLY A 921 -0.22 9.89 17.49
N LEU A 922 -0.47 11.12 17.04
CA LEU A 922 0.40 11.82 16.08
C LEU A 922 1.81 12.05 16.67
N TYR A 923 1.89 12.22 17.99
CA TYR A 923 3.14 12.32 18.73
C TYR A 923 3.38 11.06 19.55
N TYR A 924 4.57 10.49 19.40
CA TYR A 924 5.06 9.42 20.24
C TYR A 924 5.25 9.91 21.68
N THR A 925 4.72 9.14 22.63
CA THR A 925 4.93 9.36 24.06
C THR A 925 5.99 8.41 24.60
N ASP A 926 7.10 8.97 25.06
CA ASP A 926 8.16 8.22 25.75
C ASP A 926 7.83 8.08 27.25
N TYR A 927 7.15 6.99 27.60
CA TYR A 927 6.77 6.67 28.97
C TYR A 927 7.98 6.48 29.91
N ASN A 928 9.16 6.19 29.37
CA ASN A 928 10.38 5.95 30.17
C ASN A 928 11.23 7.21 30.36
N ASN A 929 10.93 8.29 29.63
CA ASN A 929 11.68 9.54 29.64
C ASN A 929 10.78 10.73 29.96
N ASN A 930 10.16 10.68 31.15
CA ASN A 930 9.33 11.77 31.67
C ASN A 930 8.24 12.23 30.68
N PHE A 931 7.60 11.27 29.99
CA PHE A 931 6.51 11.50 29.04
C PHE A 931 6.86 12.50 27.92
N LYS A 932 8.12 12.50 27.46
CA LYS A 932 8.55 13.35 26.35
C LYS A 932 7.71 13.06 25.10
N ARG A 933 7.21 14.12 24.47
CA ARG A 933 6.42 14.03 23.22
C ARG A 933 7.32 14.26 22.02
N ILE A 934 7.28 13.34 21.06
CA ILE A 934 8.17 13.35 19.89
C ILE A 934 7.30 13.22 18.64
N PRO A 935 7.37 14.16 17.68
CA PRO A 935 6.49 14.12 16.50
C PRO A 935 6.83 12.93 15.61
N LYS A 936 5.83 12.08 15.33
CA LYS A 936 5.93 11.04 14.30
C LYS A 936 5.89 11.67 12.91
N LEU A 937 6.11 10.86 11.87
CA LEU A 937 6.01 11.29 10.48
C LEU A 937 4.61 11.89 10.19
N SER A 938 3.55 11.25 10.69
CA SER A 938 2.17 11.74 10.57
C SER A 938 1.94 13.11 11.22
N ALA A 939 2.53 13.42 12.38
CA ALA A 939 2.45 14.76 12.98
C ALA A 939 3.09 15.83 12.09
N LYS A 940 4.27 15.54 11.53
CA LYS A 940 4.97 16.44 10.60
C LYS A 940 4.13 16.64 9.34
N TRP A 941 3.54 15.57 8.82
CA TRP A 941 2.65 15.59 7.66
C TRP A 941 1.38 16.39 7.90
N TYR A 942 0.64 16.10 8.97
CA TYR A 942 -0.63 16.74 9.29
C TYR A 942 -0.47 18.25 9.46
N ARG A 943 0.61 18.68 10.14
CA ARG A 943 0.97 20.10 10.23
C ARG A 943 1.15 20.76 8.86
N ASN A 944 1.80 20.09 7.91
CA ASN A 944 2.06 20.63 6.58
C ASN A 944 0.79 20.65 5.73
N PHE A 945 -0.03 19.59 5.81
CA PHE A 945 -1.35 19.55 5.21
C PHE A 945 -2.21 20.74 5.64
N LEU A 946 -2.28 21.02 6.95
CA LEU A 946 -3.06 22.13 7.50
C LEU A 946 -2.54 23.51 7.09
N LYS A 947 -1.23 23.66 6.84
CA LYS A 947 -0.64 24.92 6.36
C LYS A 947 -0.96 25.22 4.89
N GLY A 948 -1.54 24.30 4.15
CA GLY A 948 -1.80 24.45 2.71
C GLY A 948 -0.50 24.55 1.89
N SER A 949 0.64 24.19 2.47
CA SER A 949 1.92 24.14 1.78
C SER A 949 1.94 22.93 0.85
N ASN A 950 1.98 23.15 -0.46
CA ASN A 950 2.28 22.13 -1.49
C ASN A 950 3.70 21.53 -1.36
N SER A 951 4.41 21.77 -0.25
CA SER A 951 5.71 21.15 0.03
C SER A 951 5.51 19.71 0.50
N GLN A 952 5.04 18.86 -0.41
CA GLN A 952 5.90 17.84 -1.01
C GLN A 952 7.07 17.31 -0.18
N SER A 953 8.03 18.21 0.06
CA SER A 953 9.36 17.92 0.57
C SER A 953 9.40 17.69 2.09
N TYR A 954 9.31 16.44 2.51
CA TYR A 954 9.94 16.03 3.78
C TYR A 954 11.46 16.05 3.57
N SER A 955 12.17 16.95 4.28
CA SER A 955 13.53 16.64 4.71
C SER A 955 13.39 15.87 6.03
N ILE A 956 13.98 14.69 6.09
CA ILE A 956 14.10 13.91 7.33
C ILE A 956 15.05 14.63 8.28
#